data_AF-A0A7X0LK60-F1
#
_entry.id   AF-A0A7X0LK60-F1
#
_cell.length_a   1.000
_cell.length_b   1.000
_cell.length_c   1.000
_cell.angle_alpha   90.00
_cell.angle_beta   90.00
_cell.angle_gamma   90.00
#
_symmetry.space_group_name_H-M   'P 1'
#
loop_
_entity.id
_entity.type
_entity.pdbx_description
1 polymer ?
#
loop_
_entity_poly.entity_id
_entity_poly.type
_entity_poly.pdbx_seq_one_letter_code
_entity_poly.pdbx_strand_id
1 'polypeptide(L)'
;MKSCKTSSSRSETGQSGESDKRRGGARLAQVAGLLCLLLAVAAVPLVMWGTQRERSQVRTAVGWKGGSPATEASREGIAITPAANNQPPAQKGQVRFNRDIRPLISDNCFHCHGPDSGTREAGLRLDTHEDLLRDLGGRFAVVPGKPEQSELYKRIIATDADEIMPPPKSHKHLNAEQIDLFRRWIEEGAQWEDHWSFEPVEQPLLPDVSRPEWVENPIDAFILSRLDSEGLSPNDHVDRYTLVRRVSFDLRGLPPTPEEIAAFVGDESEDAYEKMVDRFLASPKYGEHRARYWLDAARYADTHGFHYDNFRNIWPYRDWVVKAYNDNMPFDQFTVEQIAGDMLPNPTQSQRVATGFNRNNPTTNEGGVIPDEYLAIYALDRVEATTTTWLGLTASCASCHDHKFDPVSQKEFYQFAAFFRNTTQPALDGNRANSKPVISVFEAEDQPRVKEIEARLGDIRQEVAQTVGDAWRFEQGVDWLGADALSVRLEDLFDSSEPAEAVASETAAEPVESSEATELAEPTAPEAQLPRLATTEVLGQDAIEIGPDTYLELGDFGNLSRDEAFTISFWAYVPKEGGLPADKVLFGRYDQDNHGQGWQVRLLRNKWIEVRLASGDNQHDVVTAKLKSWGGVIRQGEWNHVALNYHPLDQSRVVINHDSSPGLQIYIHGNIPNGPNRGSSHMLKGDFAVDKPLVIGDRSATVEAEGESEAKEAKPYEGPKAGLREVRVFNRALSTTELKLLANALTPEERRGEAAKPTEVSGEAAEVAAENAEGSEPEFKHEAVAGLLAEASALESELAVMRAYAPVTMVMEEKADSEPFAHVLERGLYDKLGERVTAGVPEALPPLPEGESANRLGLARWIVDEDNPLTARVTINRFWQEIFGAGLVETTEDFGSQGSPPTHPELLDWLAHEFVASGWDVKHIYKLMLMSSTYRQSSKVRPEVLKVDPENRLLARGARFRFDAEVIRDQALWLSTLLVEDMGGPPVKPYQPAGLWKTVAYPNSNTGVFKADTGDKLYRRSLYTMWKRTSPPPAMMIFDAPDREHCRVRRERTNTPLQALVLMNDPQFVEAARHLAQVVMHTESDDRFALIYTKAMGKAPSDKARGVLEDTFNQLHAIYQEDPESAKKLLAVGDSPVDETLDPVDLATWTMIANQVMNMDAFINKN
;
A
#
# COMPACT_ATOMS: atom_id res chain seq x y z
N MET A 1 -1.54 -48.94 10.02
CA MET A 1 -2.28 -50.22 10.02
C MET A 1 -3.03 -50.34 8.70
N LYS A 2 -2.71 -51.39 7.91
CA LYS A 2 -3.46 -52.07 6.82
C LYS A 2 -4.14 -51.17 5.72
N SER A 3 -4.01 -51.40 4.41
CA SER A 3 -3.59 -52.58 3.64
C SER A 3 -3.69 -52.32 2.11
N CYS A 4 -2.66 -52.77 1.35
CA CYS A 4 -2.68 -53.47 0.03
C CYS A 4 -3.30 -52.80 -1.22
N LYS A 5 -2.85 -53.01 -2.47
CA LYS A 5 -1.81 -53.88 -3.10
C LYS A 5 -1.73 -53.59 -4.63
N THR A 6 -0.58 -53.92 -5.22
CA THR A 6 -0.31 -54.51 -6.58
C THR A 6 -0.57 -53.67 -7.85
N SER A 7 0.22 -53.70 -8.94
CA SER A 7 1.37 -54.54 -9.36
C SER A 7 2.00 -54.05 -10.68
N SER A 8 3.34 -54.16 -10.79
CA SER A 8 4.24 -54.65 -11.88
C SER A 8 3.86 -54.48 -13.37
N SER A 9 4.75 -54.29 -14.37
CA SER A 9 6.11 -54.84 -14.64
C SER A 9 6.64 -54.25 -15.97
N ARG A 10 7.95 -53.98 -16.15
CA ARG A 10 8.95 -54.67 -17.05
C ARG A 10 9.92 -53.56 -17.56
N SER A 11 11.20 -53.73 -17.89
CA SER A 11 12.24 -54.77 -17.70
C SER A 11 13.52 -54.25 -18.39
N GLU A 12 14.71 -54.65 -17.87
CA GLU A 12 16.01 -54.79 -18.58
C GLU A 12 16.76 -53.51 -19.01
N THR A 13 18.10 -53.36 -19.02
CA THR A 13 19.33 -54.10 -18.61
C THR A 13 20.50 -53.14 -18.91
N GLY A 14 21.65 -53.22 -18.21
CA GLY A 14 22.94 -52.84 -18.82
C GLY A 14 23.98 -52.07 -17.99
N GLN A 15 24.75 -52.82 -17.20
CA GLN A 15 26.23 -52.80 -17.13
C GLN A 15 27.07 -51.51 -16.88
N SER A 16 27.70 -51.53 -15.69
CA SER A 16 29.15 -51.46 -15.38
C SER A 16 30.02 -50.28 -15.83
N GLY A 17 30.73 -49.68 -14.84
CA GLY A 17 31.89 -48.82 -15.06
C GLY A 17 32.52 -48.33 -13.74
N GLU A 18 33.29 -49.21 -13.10
CA GLU A 18 34.10 -49.01 -11.90
C GLU A 18 35.30 -48.07 -12.16
N SER A 19 35.60 -47.13 -11.25
CA SER A 19 36.98 -46.96 -10.75
C SER A 19 37.01 -46.13 -9.46
N ASP A 20 37.28 -46.89 -8.39
CA ASP A 20 37.62 -46.47 -7.05
C ASP A 20 39.12 -46.08 -6.98
N LYS A 21 39.48 -45.05 -6.20
CA LYS A 21 40.51 -45.16 -5.15
C LYS A 21 40.78 -43.84 -4.40
N ARG A 22 40.42 -43.89 -3.10
CA ARG A 22 41.28 -43.68 -1.91
C ARG A 22 41.89 -42.27 -1.67
N ARG A 23 41.97 -41.73 -0.45
CA ARG A 23 41.83 -42.27 0.92
C ARG A 23 41.95 -41.12 1.94
N GLY A 24 41.25 -41.28 3.07
CA GLY A 24 41.67 -40.86 4.43
C GLY A 24 41.45 -39.38 4.76
N GLY A 25 40.77 -38.97 5.83
CA GLY A 25 40.59 -39.57 7.16
C GLY A 25 40.87 -38.41 8.15
N ALA A 26 39.85 -37.77 8.71
CA ALA A 26 39.21 -38.06 10.00
C ALA A 26 39.94 -37.46 11.24
N ARG A 27 39.17 -36.61 11.96
CA ARG A 27 39.02 -36.45 13.43
C ARG A 27 39.83 -35.39 14.23
N LEU A 28 39.01 -34.49 14.83
CA LEU A 28 38.85 -34.13 16.26
C LEU A 28 39.88 -33.26 17.02
N ALA A 29 39.30 -32.25 17.67
CA ALA A 29 39.44 -31.83 19.09
C ALA A 29 40.07 -30.45 19.38
N GLN A 30 39.20 -29.54 19.84
CA GLN A 30 39.48 -28.38 20.70
C GLN A 30 39.53 -28.82 22.18
N VAL A 31 40.46 -28.28 22.98
CA VAL A 31 40.32 -28.03 24.44
C VAL A 31 41.22 -26.84 24.86
N ALA A 32 40.72 -26.08 25.84
CA ALA A 32 41.12 -24.80 26.47
C ALA A 32 42.44 -24.74 27.30
N GLY A 33 42.82 -23.52 27.72
CA GLY A 33 43.75 -23.25 28.84
C GLY A 33 44.11 -21.76 29.08
N LEU A 34 43.88 -21.28 30.31
CA LEU A 34 43.96 -19.90 30.85
C LEU A 34 45.34 -19.50 31.48
N LEU A 35 45.47 -18.20 31.84
CA LEU A 35 45.99 -17.61 33.12
C LEU A 35 47.37 -16.83 33.20
N CYS A 36 47.24 -15.51 33.49
CA CYS A 36 47.93 -14.58 34.44
C CYS A 36 49.45 -14.21 34.46
N LEU A 37 49.74 -12.89 34.67
CA LEU A 37 50.43 -12.22 35.83
C LEU A 37 50.62 -10.69 35.55
N LEU A 38 50.08 -9.72 36.35
CA LEU A 38 50.66 -8.96 37.52
C LEU A 38 51.81 -7.97 37.16
N LEU A 39 51.93 -6.67 37.52
CA LEU A 39 51.78 -5.83 38.75
C LEU A 39 51.84 -4.31 38.36
N ALA A 40 50.98 -3.39 38.85
CA ALA A 40 51.06 -2.51 40.05
C ALA A 40 52.08 -1.34 40.06
N VAL A 41 51.64 -0.09 40.35
CA VAL A 41 51.96 0.76 41.54
C VAL A 41 51.61 2.27 41.35
N ALA A 42 50.71 2.72 42.24
CA ALA A 42 50.49 4.01 42.96
C ALA A 42 51.25 5.33 42.64
N ALA A 43 50.54 6.47 42.76
CA ALA A 43 50.55 7.34 43.98
C ALA A 43 49.81 8.69 43.78
N VAL A 44 49.04 9.09 44.81
CA VAL A 44 48.36 10.39 45.07
C VAL A 44 49.26 11.21 46.04
N PRO A 45 49.23 12.56 46.13
CA PRO A 45 48.27 13.33 46.99
C PRO A 45 47.80 14.68 46.37
N LEU A 46 46.54 15.15 46.52
CA LEU A 46 45.87 15.79 47.67
C LEU A 46 46.36 17.22 47.98
N VAL A 47 45.44 18.22 48.01
CA VAL A 47 45.23 19.28 49.06
C VAL A 47 44.51 20.55 48.55
N MET A 48 43.29 20.75 49.09
CA MET A 48 42.62 21.95 49.68
C MET A 48 42.64 23.34 48.98
N TRP A 49 41.45 23.86 48.61
CA TRP A 49 40.53 24.81 49.31
C TRP A 49 40.77 26.30 49.02
N GLY A 50 39.68 27.01 48.69
CA GLY A 50 39.62 28.46 48.59
C GLY A 50 38.19 28.94 48.35
N THR A 51 37.60 29.53 49.39
CA THR A 51 36.20 29.92 49.60
C THR A 51 35.77 31.27 49.01
N GLN A 52 34.48 31.35 48.66
CA GLN A 52 33.48 32.44 48.85
C GLN A 52 33.72 33.89 48.36
N ARG A 53 32.70 34.42 47.64
CA ARG A 53 31.86 35.60 47.97
C ARG A 53 30.85 35.86 46.82
N GLU A 54 29.55 35.73 47.04
CA GLU A 54 28.54 36.72 47.51
C GLU A 54 27.92 37.67 46.44
N ARG A 55 26.63 37.42 46.18
CA ARG A 55 25.45 38.33 46.08
C ARG A 55 25.44 39.52 45.10
N SER A 56 24.40 39.58 44.26
CA SER A 56 23.30 40.57 44.41
C SER A 56 22.10 40.28 43.49
N GLN A 57 20.90 40.54 44.02
CA GLN A 57 19.59 40.56 43.37
C GLN A 57 19.34 41.92 42.71
N VAL A 58 18.51 42.02 41.66
CA VAL A 58 17.43 43.03 41.50
C VAL A 58 16.36 42.50 40.52
N ARG A 59 15.08 42.71 40.90
CA ARG A 59 13.81 42.45 40.20
C ARG A 59 13.53 43.45 39.06
N THR A 60 12.66 43.07 38.11
CA THR A 60 11.44 43.86 37.75
C THR A 60 10.45 43.04 36.93
N ALA A 61 9.16 43.31 37.14
CA ALA A 61 7.99 42.67 36.55
C ALA A 61 7.13 43.72 35.80
N VAL A 62 6.44 43.31 34.73
CA VAL A 62 5.22 43.91 34.12
C VAL A 62 4.64 42.81 33.19
N GLY A 63 3.38 42.40 33.09
CA GLY A 63 2.09 42.87 33.60
C GLY A 63 1.13 43.13 32.43
N TRP A 64 0.18 42.23 32.11
CA TRP A 64 -1.07 42.61 31.42
C TRP A 64 -2.25 41.65 31.68
N LYS A 65 -3.45 42.23 31.73
CA LYS A 65 -4.73 41.72 32.26
C LYS A 65 -5.83 41.76 31.18
N GLY A 66 -6.81 40.86 31.31
CA GLY A 66 -8.21 41.03 30.86
C GLY A 66 -8.71 39.80 30.08
N GLY A 67 -9.79 39.08 30.39
CA GLY A 67 -10.85 39.20 31.39
C GLY A 67 -12.24 39.21 30.74
N SER A 68 -13.03 38.12 30.86
CA SER A 68 -14.52 38.11 31.03
C SER A 68 -15.14 36.70 30.89
N PRO A 69 -16.37 36.47 31.43
CA PRO A 69 -16.66 35.31 32.28
C PRO A 69 -17.74 34.35 31.72
N ALA A 70 -17.79 33.12 32.25
CA ALA A 70 -18.97 32.25 32.13
C ALA A 70 -19.19 31.43 33.42
N THR A 71 -20.27 31.79 34.11
CA THR A 71 -21.24 30.96 34.86
C THR A 71 -20.76 29.76 35.69
N GLU A 72 -20.85 29.91 37.02
CA GLU A 72 -20.93 28.83 38.01
C GLU A 72 -22.21 27.99 37.84
N ALA A 73 -22.04 26.68 37.68
CA ALA A 73 -23.05 25.68 38.03
C ALA A 73 -22.35 24.52 38.75
N SER A 74 -22.77 24.31 39.99
CA SER A 74 -22.29 23.32 40.96
C SER A 74 -22.36 21.88 40.45
N ARG A 75 -21.22 21.18 40.48
CA ARG A 75 -21.14 19.72 40.63
C ARG A 75 -20.11 19.41 41.71
N GLU A 76 -20.60 18.98 42.88
CA GLU A 76 -19.81 18.24 43.85
C GLU A 76 -19.44 16.90 43.20
N GLY A 77 -18.18 16.79 42.76
CA GLY A 77 -17.56 15.56 42.31
C GLY A 77 -16.22 15.45 43.02
N ILE A 78 -16.01 14.33 43.70
CA ILE A 78 -14.79 14.02 44.45
C ILE A 78 -13.62 13.99 43.45
N ALA A 79 -12.79 15.03 43.47
CA ALA A 79 -11.54 15.08 42.74
C ALA A 79 -10.54 14.15 43.44
N ILE A 80 -10.27 12.99 42.83
CA ILE A 80 -9.03 12.26 43.06
C ILE A 80 -7.98 12.99 42.21
N THR A 81 -7.21 13.87 42.83
CA THR A 81 -6.02 14.46 42.21
C THR A 81 -4.99 13.34 41.96
N PRO A 82 -4.52 13.10 40.72
CA PRO A 82 -3.29 12.38 40.54
C PRO A 82 -2.16 13.24 41.13
N ALA A 83 -1.36 12.65 42.01
CA ALA A 83 -0.22 13.32 42.59
C ALA A 83 0.79 13.59 41.47
N ALA A 84 0.88 14.84 41.01
CA ALA A 84 1.95 15.30 40.13
C ALA A 84 3.29 15.05 40.84
N ASN A 85 4.07 14.10 40.31
CA ASN A 85 5.34 13.66 40.87
C ASN A 85 6.45 14.63 40.42
N ASN A 86 6.33 15.90 40.83
CA ASN A 86 7.29 16.93 40.51
C ASN A 86 8.54 16.74 41.39
N GLN A 87 9.37 15.76 41.04
CA GLN A 87 10.61 15.49 41.77
C GLN A 87 11.71 16.46 41.33
N PRO A 88 12.45 17.06 42.29
CA PRO A 88 13.60 17.91 41.98
C PRO A 88 14.70 17.10 41.26
N PRO A 89 15.52 17.73 40.41
CA PRO A 89 16.60 17.05 39.71
C PRO A 89 17.51 16.30 40.69
N ALA A 90 17.73 15.02 40.40
CA ALA A 90 18.51 14.11 41.24
C ALA A 90 19.91 14.69 41.51
N GLN A 91 20.34 14.65 42.78
CA GLN A 91 21.71 15.07 43.12
C GLN A 91 22.72 14.16 42.42
N LYS A 92 23.86 14.74 41.99
CA LYS A 92 24.94 14.00 41.32
C LYS A 92 25.35 12.80 42.18
N GLY A 93 25.03 11.60 41.72
CA GLY A 93 25.32 10.33 42.40
C GLY A 93 24.11 9.57 42.96
N GLN A 94 22.89 10.12 42.95
CA GLN A 94 21.67 9.42 43.36
C GLN A 94 21.26 8.34 42.33
N VAL A 95 20.81 7.18 42.80
CA VAL A 95 20.33 6.10 41.94
C VAL A 95 18.90 6.40 41.49
N ARG A 96 18.64 6.35 40.18
CA ARG A 96 17.31 6.55 39.59
C ARG A 96 16.73 5.24 39.09
N PHE A 97 15.44 5.03 39.31
CA PHE A 97 14.83 3.74 38.98
C PHE A 97 14.84 3.49 37.47
N ASN A 98 14.36 4.43 36.65
CA ASN A 98 14.32 4.26 35.19
C ASN A 98 15.70 4.18 34.52
N ARG A 99 16.68 4.94 35.03
CA ARG A 99 18.04 4.98 34.45
C ARG A 99 18.88 3.78 34.86
N ASP A 100 18.88 3.43 36.15
CA ASP A 100 19.88 2.52 36.72
C ASP A 100 19.32 1.15 37.11
N ILE A 101 18.04 1.04 37.48
CA ILE A 101 17.47 -0.17 38.09
C ILE A 101 16.54 -0.93 37.15
N ARG A 102 15.57 -0.24 36.54
CA ARG A 102 14.59 -0.84 35.63
C ARG A 102 15.24 -1.63 34.49
N PRO A 103 16.29 -1.13 33.79
CA PRO A 103 16.96 -1.92 32.74
C PRO A 103 17.56 -3.22 33.29
N LEU A 104 18.09 -3.20 34.52
CA LEU A 104 18.65 -4.38 35.16
C LEU A 104 17.56 -5.40 35.51
N ILE A 105 16.43 -4.96 36.09
CA ILE A 105 15.30 -5.85 36.41
C ILE A 105 14.66 -6.38 35.12
N SER A 106 14.48 -5.52 34.11
CA SER A 106 13.88 -5.87 32.81
C SER A 106 14.69 -6.96 32.11
N ASP A 107 16.01 -6.78 32.03
CA ASP A 107 16.90 -7.79 31.44
C ASP A 107 16.99 -9.05 32.31
N ASN A 108 17.20 -8.92 33.62
CA ASN A 108 17.59 -10.07 34.44
C ASN A 108 16.42 -10.82 35.09
N CYS A 109 15.28 -10.16 35.31
CA CYS A 109 14.22 -10.66 36.20
C CYS A 109 12.83 -10.78 35.54
N PHE A 110 12.46 -9.95 34.57
CA PHE A 110 11.09 -9.93 34.00
C PHE A 110 10.67 -11.24 33.33
N HIS A 111 11.63 -12.08 32.89
CA HIS A 111 11.27 -13.38 32.35
C HIS A 111 10.49 -14.25 33.35
N CYS A 112 10.83 -14.19 34.64
CA CYS A 112 10.18 -14.98 35.70
C CYS A 112 9.31 -14.11 36.64
N HIS A 113 9.52 -12.81 36.67
CA HIS A 113 8.83 -11.88 37.58
C HIS A 113 8.30 -10.63 36.86
N GLY A 114 7.96 -10.74 35.58
CA GLY A 114 7.41 -9.65 34.76
C GLY A 114 5.92 -9.78 34.47
N PRO A 115 5.42 -9.07 33.44
CA PRO A 115 4.01 -9.05 33.10
C PRO A 115 3.46 -10.39 32.63
N ASP A 116 4.27 -11.25 31.97
CA ASP A 116 3.78 -12.53 31.45
C ASP A 116 3.37 -13.51 32.56
N SER A 117 2.07 -13.76 32.67
CA SER A 117 1.50 -14.69 33.65
C SER A 117 1.87 -16.15 33.39
N GLY A 118 2.22 -16.51 32.15
CA GLY A 118 2.56 -17.88 31.74
C GLY A 118 3.92 -18.37 32.24
N THR A 119 4.86 -17.46 32.51
CA THR A 119 6.20 -17.77 33.04
C THR A 119 6.42 -17.26 34.46
N ARG A 120 5.40 -16.65 35.09
CA ARG A 120 5.52 -15.97 36.38
C ARG A 120 5.76 -16.96 37.53
N GLU A 121 6.91 -16.84 38.17
CA GLU A 121 7.26 -17.58 39.38
C GLU A 121 6.83 -16.82 40.64
N ALA A 122 6.44 -17.56 41.68
CA ALA A 122 6.00 -17.06 42.99
C ALA A 122 4.81 -16.05 42.97
N GLY A 123 4.17 -15.84 41.82
CA GLY A 123 3.11 -14.84 41.66
C GLY A 123 3.58 -13.40 41.96
N LEU A 124 4.88 -13.12 41.81
CA LEU A 124 5.50 -11.82 42.07
C LEU A 124 5.75 -11.08 40.75
N ARG A 125 5.38 -9.80 40.71
CA ARG A 125 5.70 -8.86 39.64
C ARG A 125 6.68 -7.80 40.13
N LEU A 126 7.85 -7.74 39.51
CA LEU A 126 8.84 -6.69 39.77
C LEU A 126 8.66 -5.49 38.83
N ASP A 127 7.75 -5.60 37.87
CA ASP A 127 7.40 -4.56 36.90
C ASP A 127 6.30 -3.60 37.38
N THR A 128 5.71 -3.85 38.57
CA THR A 128 4.70 -2.95 39.18
C THR A 128 5.12 -2.52 40.60
N HIS A 129 4.82 -1.27 40.95
CA HIS A 129 5.17 -0.70 42.26
C HIS A 129 4.46 -1.42 43.41
N GLU A 130 3.17 -1.77 43.23
CA GLU A 130 2.37 -2.43 44.26
C GLU A 130 2.95 -3.80 44.63
N ASP A 131 3.23 -4.66 43.63
CA ASP A 131 3.77 -5.99 43.88
C ASP A 131 5.21 -5.96 44.42
N LEU A 132 6.00 -4.94 44.05
CA LEU A 132 7.34 -4.74 44.58
C LEU A 132 7.34 -4.53 46.11
N LEU A 133 6.29 -3.90 46.64
CA LEU A 133 6.14 -3.56 48.06
C LEU A 133 5.10 -4.43 48.80
N ARG A 134 4.49 -5.40 48.12
CA ARG A 134 3.46 -6.27 48.69
C ARG A 134 4.04 -7.22 49.75
N ASP A 135 3.25 -7.50 50.78
CA ASP A 135 3.55 -8.54 51.76
C ASP A 135 3.37 -9.95 51.14
N LEU A 136 4.46 -10.71 51.11
CA LEU A 136 4.56 -12.09 50.60
C LEU A 136 4.59 -13.10 51.76
N GLY A 137 3.78 -12.88 52.81
CA GLY A 137 3.65 -13.75 53.97
C GLY A 137 4.74 -13.52 55.03
N GLY A 138 4.97 -12.26 55.39
CA GLY A 138 6.00 -11.80 56.33
C GLY A 138 7.34 -11.44 55.68
N ARG A 139 7.39 -11.41 54.34
CA ARG A 139 8.57 -11.05 53.54
C ARG A 139 8.15 -10.07 52.44
N PHE A 140 9.04 -9.20 52.01
CA PHE A 140 8.79 -8.22 50.96
C PHE A 140 9.87 -8.34 49.88
N ALA A 141 9.51 -8.15 48.61
CA ALA A 141 10.51 -8.10 47.55
C ALA A 141 11.49 -6.94 47.81
N VAL A 142 10.96 -5.76 48.13
CA VAL A 142 11.74 -4.61 48.60
C VAL A 142 11.16 -4.03 49.89
N VAL A 143 12.03 -3.77 50.86
CA VAL A 143 11.73 -2.97 52.06
C VAL A 143 12.52 -1.66 51.95
N PRO A 144 11.86 -0.53 51.63
CA PRO A 144 12.51 0.77 51.53
C PRO A 144 13.44 1.08 52.71
N GLY A 145 14.68 1.48 52.41
CA GLY A 145 15.73 1.80 53.37
C GLY A 145 16.42 0.60 54.02
N LYS A 146 16.03 -0.64 53.68
CA LYS A 146 16.53 -1.85 54.35
C LYS A 146 16.87 -2.97 53.35
N PRO A 147 18.04 -2.90 52.67
CA PRO A 147 18.49 -3.95 51.74
C PRO A 147 18.52 -5.34 52.38
N GLU A 148 19.01 -5.44 53.61
CA GLU A 148 19.11 -6.70 54.37
C GLU A 148 17.75 -7.32 54.72
N GLN A 149 16.65 -6.56 54.61
CA GLN A 149 15.28 -7.07 54.81
C GLN A 149 14.54 -7.29 53.48
N SER A 150 15.14 -6.89 52.36
CA SER A 150 14.56 -7.00 51.02
C SER A 150 14.94 -8.32 50.38
N GLU A 151 13.95 -9.15 50.02
CA GLU A 151 14.22 -10.45 49.38
C GLU A 151 14.95 -10.27 48.04
N LEU A 152 14.62 -9.25 47.25
CA LEU A 152 15.30 -8.96 45.98
C LEU A 152 16.81 -8.86 46.16
N TYR A 153 17.26 -8.06 47.14
CA TYR A 153 18.68 -7.88 47.40
C TYR A 153 19.34 -9.17 47.89
N LYS A 154 18.68 -9.91 48.79
CA LYS A 154 19.19 -11.21 49.27
C LYS A 154 19.36 -12.23 48.16
N ARG A 155 18.42 -12.30 47.21
CA ARG A 155 18.50 -13.26 46.10
C ARG A 155 19.63 -12.92 45.13
N ILE A 156 19.89 -11.65 44.85
CA ILE A 156 20.96 -11.28 43.90
C ILE A 156 22.38 -11.44 44.48
N ILE A 157 22.52 -11.53 45.81
CA ILE A 157 23.81 -11.78 46.48
C ILE A 157 23.97 -13.20 47.03
N ALA A 158 22.94 -14.04 46.91
CA ALA A 158 22.98 -15.40 47.43
C ALA A 158 24.07 -16.21 46.71
N THR A 159 24.69 -17.15 47.43
CA THR A 159 25.71 -18.04 46.87
C THR A 159 25.17 -19.43 46.55
N ASP A 160 23.98 -19.78 47.07
CA ASP A 160 23.31 -21.03 46.77
C ASP A 160 22.69 -20.97 45.37
N ALA A 161 22.95 -21.99 44.54
CA ALA A 161 22.46 -22.07 43.17
C ALA A 161 20.92 -22.15 43.08
N ASP A 162 20.26 -22.63 44.15
CA ASP A 162 18.80 -22.71 44.22
C ASP A 162 18.14 -21.42 44.76
N GLU A 163 18.92 -20.53 45.37
CA GLU A 163 18.42 -19.25 45.90
C GLU A 163 18.84 -18.03 45.07
N ILE A 164 19.98 -18.10 44.37
CA ILE A 164 20.51 -16.99 43.59
C ILE A 164 19.59 -16.62 42.43
N MET A 165 19.36 -15.32 42.27
CA MET A 165 18.62 -14.77 41.14
C MET A 165 19.50 -13.75 40.38
N PRO A 166 19.56 -13.80 39.03
CA PRO A 166 18.92 -14.79 38.17
C PRO A 166 19.47 -16.21 38.38
N PRO A 167 18.65 -17.26 38.22
CA PRO A 167 19.09 -18.62 38.46
C PRO A 167 20.13 -19.03 37.40
N PRO A 168 21.11 -19.90 37.70
CA PRO A 168 22.20 -20.23 36.76
C PRO A 168 21.72 -20.76 35.40
N LYS A 169 20.56 -21.43 35.37
CA LYS A 169 19.89 -21.92 34.15
C LYS A 169 19.47 -20.80 33.18
N SER A 170 19.34 -19.56 33.64
CA SER A 170 19.00 -18.40 32.81
C SER A 170 20.16 -17.87 32.00
N HIS A 171 21.40 -18.25 32.35
CA HIS A 171 22.65 -17.71 31.80
C HIS A 171 22.83 -16.18 31.97
N LYS A 172 21.98 -15.53 32.78
CA LYS A 172 22.09 -14.12 33.15
C LYS A 172 22.76 -13.99 34.51
N HIS A 173 23.52 -12.91 34.71
CA HIS A 173 24.18 -12.63 35.97
C HIS A 173 24.35 -11.12 36.13
N LEU A 174 24.19 -10.64 37.36
CA LEU A 174 24.50 -9.26 37.72
C LEU A 174 25.97 -9.18 38.15
N ASN A 175 26.68 -8.17 37.67
CA ASN A 175 28.03 -7.87 38.12
C ASN A 175 28.03 -7.09 39.45
N ALA A 176 29.21 -6.91 40.04
CA ALA A 176 29.33 -6.26 41.35
C ALA A 176 28.82 -4.80 41.36
N GLU A 177 29.01 -4.05 40.28
CA GLU A 177 28.53 -2.66 40.16
C GLU A 177 27.00 -2.60 40.08
N GLN A 178 26.40 -3.51 39.31
CA GLN A 178 24.94 -3.63 39.19
C GLN A 178 24.29 -4.03 40.52
N ILE A 179 24.91 -4.97 41.27
CA ILE A 179 24.44 -5.35 42.61
C ILE A 179 24.53 -4.16 43.58
N ASP A 180 25.59 -3.35 43.49
CA ASP A 180 25.73 -2.15 44.32
C ASP A 180 24.66 -1.09 44.01
N LEU A 181 24.26 -0.94 42.75
CA LEU A 181 23.13 -0.07 42.37
C LEU A 181 21.84 -0.49 43.06
N PHE A 182 21.50 -1.78 43.05
CA PHE A 182 20.33 -2.29 43.78
C PHE A 182 20.42 -2.01 45.29
N ARG A 183 21.59 -2.26 45.90
CA ARG A 183 21.81 -1.98 47.33
C ARG A 183 21.52 -0.52 47.64
N ARG A 184 22.20 0.38 46.94
CA ARG A 184 22.09 1.83 47.16
C ARG A 184 20.68 2.34 46.90
N TRP A 185 20.04 1.93 45.81
CA TRP A 185 18.66 2.31 45.51
C TRP A 185 17.72 1.93 46.66
N ILE A 186 17.86 0.73 47.22
CA ILE A 186 17.06 0.32 48.38
C ILE A 186 17.42 1.14 49.63
N GLU A 187 18.70 1.39 49.91
CA GLU A 187 19.15 2.26 51.02
C GLU A 187 18.59 3.69 50.92
N GLU A 188 18.51 4.21 49.69
CA GLU A 188 17.96 5.53 49.34
C GLU A 188 16.41 5.57 49.39
N GLY A 189 15.77 4.46 49.77
CA GLY A 189 14.32 4.38 49.98
C GLY A 189 13.55 3.74 48.83
N ALA A 190 14.23 3.11 47.87
CA ALA A 190 13.64 2.41 46.73
C ALA A 190 12.58 3.23 45.98
N GLN A 191 12.89 4.50 45.69
CA GLN A 191 11.95 5.37 44.97
C GLN A 191 11.57 4.75 43.62
N TRP A 192 10.28 4.66 43.36
CA TRP A 192 9.70 4.15 42.12
C TRP A 192 9.51 5.29 41.11
N GLU A 193 9.79 5.00 39.85
CA GLU A 193 9.51 5.87 38.70
C GLU A 193 8.73 5.03 37.67
N ASP A 194 7.62 5.57 37.14
CA ASP A 194 6.88 4.90 36.06
C ASP A 194 7.71 4.93 34.78
N HIS A 195 7.35 4.12 33.77
CA HIS A 195 8.20 4.07 32.58
C HIS A 195 8.19 5.43 31.88
N TRP A 196 9.37 6.02 31.65
CA TRP A 196 9.53 7.38 31.14
C TRP A 196 8.72 7.67 29.86
N SER A 197 8.51 6.66 29.00
CA SER A 197 7.76 6.81 27.75
C SER A 197 6.24 6.79 27.92
N PHE A 198 5.73 6.30 29.05
CA PHE A 198 4.30 6.28 29.39
C PHE A 198 3.89 7.46 30.28
N GLU A 199 4.86 8.23 30.77
CA GLU A 199 4.59 9.48 31.47
C GLU A 199 4.19 10.57 30.46
N PRO A 200 3.23 11.46 30.77
CA PRO A 200 2.86 12.59 29.91
C PRO A 200 4.08 13.41 29.47
N VAL A 201 4.00 14.02 28.28
CA VAL A 201 5.06 14.90 27.79
C VAL A 201 4.99 16.24 28.53
N GLU A 202 6.05 16.60 29.26
CA GLU A 202 6.18 17.92 29.88
C GLU A 202 7.15 18.79 29.08
N GLN A 203 6.94 20.12 29.07
CA GLN A 203 7.88 21.05 28.44
C GLN A 203 9.08 21.33 29.38
N PRO A 204 10.29 20.83 29.08
CA PRO A 204 11.44 21.04 29.96
C PRO A 204 11.95 22.47 29.87
N LEU A 205 12.54 22.97 30.97
CA LEU A 205 13.24 24.26 30.97
C LEU A 205 14.55 24.15 30.18
N LEU A 206 14.91 25.24 29.50
CA LEU A 206 16.20 25.29 28.79
C LEU A 206 17.36 25.26 29.81
N PRO A 207 18.38 24.42 29.58
CA PRO A 207 19.51 24.31 30.49
C PRO A 207 20.43 25.52 30.40
N ASP A 208 21.07 25.86 31.53
CA ASP A 208 22.20 26.79 31.56
C ASP A 208 23.44 26.11 30.96
N VAL A 209 24.08 26.74 29.97
CA VAL A 209 25.18 26.14 29.21
C VAL A 209 26.48 26.93 29.28
N SER A 210 27.61 26.25 29.09
CA SER A 210 28.94 26.87 29.19
C SER A 210 29.29 27.84 28.05
N ARG A 211 28.61 27.71 26.89
CA ARG A 211 28.86 28.47 25.65
C ARG A 211 27.57 28.98 25.01
N PRO A 212 26.90 29.99 25.61
CA PRO A 212 25.64 30.51 25.08
C PRO A 212 25.76 31.09 23.66
N GLU A 213 26.95 31.52 23.24
CA GLU A 213 27.21 32.04 21.90
C GLU A 213 27.20 31.00 20.78
N TRP A 214 27.26 29.70 21.13
CA TRP A 214 27.16 28.60 20.16
C TRP A 214 25.70 28.16 19.93
N VAL A 215 24.78 28.57 20.79
CA VAL A 215 23.38 28.17 20.75
C VAL A 215 22.63 29.02 19.73
N GLU A 216 22.17 28.40 18.63
CA GLU A 216 21.31 29.07 17.63
C GLU A 216 19.83 28.87 17.96
N ASN A 217 19.49 27.70 18.49
CA ASN A 217 18.13 27.38 18.95
C ASN A 217 18.14 26.40 20.15
N PRO A 218 16.99 26.13 20.78
CA PRO A 218 16.90 25.28 21.97
C PRO A 218 17.55 23.89 21.87
N ILE A 219 17.62 23.28 20.68
CA ILE A 219 18.28 21.98 20.49
C ILE A 219 19.73 22.05 20.96
N ASP A 220 20.44 23.11 20.58
CA ASP A 220 21.85 23.29 20.90
C ASP A 220 22.10 23.42 22.40
N ALA A 221 21.15 24.01 23.15
CA ALA A 221 21.27 24.13 24.60
C ALA A 221 21.25 22.75 25.28
N PHE A 222 20.32 21.86 24.90
CA PHE A 222 20.26 20.51 25.45
C PHE A 222 21.48 19.65 25.06
N ILE A 223 21.93 19.75 23.81
CA ILE A 223 23.15 19.05 23.36
C ILE A 223 24.37 19.55 24.12
N LEU A 224 24.54 20.87 24.24
CA LEU A 224 25.70 21.46 24.91
C LEU A 224 25.71 21.14 26.41
N SER A 225 24.56 21.16 27.07
CA SER A 225 24.42 20.72 28.47
C SER A 225 24.89 19.27 28.66
N ARG A 226 24.52 18.37 27.74
CA ARG A 226 24.99 16.98 27.77
C ARG A 226 26.49 16.88 27.54
N LEU A 227 27.04 17.60 26.56
CA LEU A 227 28.48 17.62 26.28
C LEU A 227 29.29 18.19 27.46
N ASP A 228 28.80 19.25 28.10
CA ASP A 228 29.41 19.86 29.29
C ASP A 228 29.49 18.86 30.44
N SER A 229 28.44 18.04 30.64
CA SER A 229 28.40 17.00 31.67
C SER A 229 29.46 15.90 31.47
N GLU A 230 29.87 15.67 30.22
CA GLU A 230 30.86 14.68 29.81
C GLU A 230 32.27 15.28 29.57
N GLY A 231 32.42 16.60 29.78
CA GLY A 231 33.68 17.30 29.53
C GLY A 231 34.08 17.34 28.04
N LEU A 232 33.11 17.23 27.14
CA LEU A 232 33.30 17.34 25.69
C LEU A 232 32.92 18.73 25.19
N SER A 233 33.41 19.09 24.00
CA SER A 233 33.00 20.32 23.31
C SER A 233 32.51 19.99 21.89
N PRO A 234 31.58 20.79 21.33
CA PRO A 234 31.17 20.63 19.94
C PRO A 234 32.34 20.88 18.97
N ASN A 235 32.20 20.41 17.74
CA ASN A 235 33.06 20.75 16.60
C ASN A 235 32.68 22.13 16.04
N ASP A 236 33.62 22.75 15.33
CA ASP A 236 33.35 23.94 14.53
C ASP A 236 32.31 23.66 13.43
N HIS A 237 31.64 24.71 12.95
CA HIS A 237 30.75 24.60 11.80
C HIS A 237 31.49 24.13 10.55
N VAL A 238 30.79 23.36 9.72
CA VAL A 238 31.30 22.89 8.43
C VAL A 238 31.32 24.04 7.42
N ASP A 239 32.17 23.95 6.40
CA ASP A 239 32.23 24.95 5.34
C ASP A 239 30.93 25.03 4.52
N ARG A 240 30.70 26.18 3.87
CA ARG A 240 29.44 26.46 3.14
C ARG A 240 29.16 25.47 2.01
N TYR A 241 30.18 24.93 1.34
CA TYR A 241 30.00 23.97 0.23
C TYR A 241 29.51 22.62 0.75
N THR A 242 30.12 22.10 1.82
CA THR A 242 29.63 20.88 2.45
C THR A 242 28.26 21.11 3.09
N LEU A 243 27.99 22.29 3.66
CA LEU A 243 26.69 22.58 4.28
C LEU A 243 25.53 22.56 3.27
N VAL A 244 25.65 23.23 2.11
CA VAL A 244 24.58 23.20 1.07
C VAL A 244 24.37 21.80 0.53
N ARG A 245 25.46 21.03 0.32
CA ARG A 245 25.36 19.63 -0.10
C ARG A 245 24.60 18.79 0.91
N ARG A 246 24.95 18.90 2.20
CA ARG A 246 24.34 18.17 3.30
C ARG A 246 22.83 18.45 3.38
N VAL A 247 22.43 19.72 3.39
CA VAL A 247 21.01 20.12 3.47
C VAL A 247 20.25 19.67 2.23
N SER A 248 20.86 19.75 1.04
CA SER A 248 20.23 19.28 -0.20
C SER A 248 19.89 17.80 -0.14
N PHE A 249 20.81 16.96 0.33
CA PHE A 249 20.54 15.53 0.48
C PHE A 249 19.51 15.25 1.56
N ASP A 250 19.59 15.91 2.71
CA ASP A 250 18.64 15.69 3.79
C ASP A 250 17.23 16.16 3.45
N LEU A 251 17.07 17.20 2.63
CA LEU A 251 15.73 17.69 2.28
C LEU A 251 15.19 17.06 1.00
N ARG A 252 16.04 16.81 -0.01
CA ARG A 252 15.58 16.41 -1.35
C ARG A 252 16.11 15.06 -1.80
N GLY A 253 17.08 14.47 -1.10
CA GLY A 253 17.74 13.21 -1.50
C GLY A 253 18.58 13.33 -2.78
N LEU A 254 18.91 14.56 -3.19
CA LEU A 254 19.65 14.87 -4.41
C LEU A 254 20.76 15.88 -4.10
N PRO A 255 21.88 15.88 -4.83
CA PRO A 255 22.90 16.90 -4.67
C PRO A 255 22.41 18.27 -5.19
N PRO A 256 22.95 19.38 -4.68
CA PRO A 256 22.58 20.71 -5.14
C PRO A 256 23.13 20.98 -6.55
N THR A 257 22.45 21.83 -7.33
CA THR A 257 22.98 22.27 -8.63
C THR A 257 24.14 23.26 -8.45
N PRO A 258 25.00 23.45 -9.47
CA PRO A 258 26.04 24.49 -9.42
C PRO A 258 25.49 25.89 -9.12
N GLU A 259 24.31 26.23 -9.65
CA GLU A 259 23.63 27.50 -9.43
C GLU A 259 23.16 27.63 -7.97
N GLU A 260 22.62 26.56 -7.38
CA GLU A 260 22.22 26.53 -5.97
C GLU A 260 23.43 26.69 -5.04
N ILE A 261 24.56 26.04 -5.36
CA ILE A 261 25.82 26.21 -4.62
C ILE A 261 26.29 27.66 -4.72
N ALA A 262 26.38 28.22 -5.93
CA ALA A 262 26.83 29.60 -6.14
C ALA A 262 25.93 30.61 -5.43
N ALA A 263 24.60 30.42 -5.50
CA ALA A 263 23.62 31.28 -4.84
C ALA A 263 23.77 31.28 -3.32
N PHE A 264 23.98 30.12 -2.69
CA PHE A 264 24.20 30.08 -1.25
C PHE A 264 25.61 30.58 -0.89
N VAL A 265 26.66 30.09 -1.53
CA VAL A 265 28.04 30.42 -1.13
C VAL A 265 28.35 31.91 -1.32
N GLY A 266 27.80 32.54 -2.36
CA GLY A 266 27.97 33.97 -2.65
C GLY A 266 27.05 34.92 -1.88
N ASP A 267 26.05 34.41 -1.15
CA ASP A 267 25.13 35.24 -0.35
C ASP A 267 25.71 35.52 1.05
N GLU A 268 26.13 36.76 1.26
CA GLU A 268 26.71 37.24 2.51
C GLU A 268 25.65 37.74 3.53
N SER A 269 24.36 37.65 3.23
CA SER A 269 23.30 38.03 4.17
C SER A 269 23.27 37.11 5.40
N GLU A 270 22.87 37.66 6.56
CA GLU A 270 22.80 36.91 7.83
C GLU A 270 21.80 35.74 7.76
N ASP A 271 20.74 35.89 6.96
CA ASP A 271 19.67 34.91 6.74
C ASP A 271 19.91 34.02 5.49
N ALA A 272 21.09 34.07 4.86
CA ALA A 272 21.41 33.28 3.66
C ALA A 272 21.20 31.77 3.85
N TYR A 273 21.51 31.25 5.04
CA TYR A 273 21.30 29.83 5.37
C TYR A 273 19.82 29.48 5.49
N GLU A 274 19.05 30.31 6.18
CA GLU A 274 17.61 30.11 6.34
C GLU A 274 16.89 30.15 4.99
N LYS A 275 17.18 31.14 4.14
CA LYS A 275 16.63 31.24 2.78
C LYS A 275 16.89 29.97 1.95
N MET A 276 18.09 29.38 2.08
CA MET A 276 18.43 28.14 1.39
C MET A 276 17.61 26.96 1.92
N VAL A 277 17.48 26.83 3.24
CA VAL A 277 16.67 25.77 3.90
C VAL A 277 15.21 25.89 3.47
N ASP A 278 14.63 27.09 3.52
CA ASP A 278 13.24 27.34 3.14
C ASP A 278 12.98 26.99 1.67
N ARG A 279 13.90 27.38 0.77
CA ARG A 279 13.80 27.03 -0.65
C ARG A 279 13.82 25.52 -0.88
N PHE A 280 14.64 24.77 -0.13
CA PHE A 280 14.71 23.31 -0.27
C PHE A 280 13.51 22.60 0.39
N LEU A 281 12.96 23.12 1.49
CA LEU A 281 11.71 22.63 2.11
C LEU A 281 10.48 22.88 1.23
N ALA A 282 10.49 23.97 0.45
CA ALA A 282 9.44 24.28 -0.53
C ALA A 282 9.53 23.44 -1.82
N SER A 283 10.64 22.75 -2.05
CA SER A 283 10.81 21.93 -3.25
C SER A 283 9.90 20.70 -3.23
N PRO A 284 9.20 20.36 -4.33
CA PRO A 284 8.36 19.16 -4.38
C PRO A 284 9.16 17.84 -4.23
N LYS A 285 10.48 17.89 -4.44
CA LYS A 285 11.42 16.78 -4.19
C LYS A 285 11.49 16.40 -2.70
N TYR A 286 11.07 17.30 -1.81
CA TYR A 286 10.97 17.06 -0.38
C TYR A 286 10.01 15.91 -0.08
N GLY A 287 8.77 15.98 -0.56
CA GLY A 287 7.74 14.98 -0.28
C GLY A 287 8.13 13.58 -0.77
N GLU A 288 8.72 13.48 -1.97
CA GLU A 288 9.26 12.22 -2.48
C GLU A 288 10.41 11.66 -1.63
N HIS A 289 11.29 12.52 -1.11
CA HIS A 289 12.40 12.09 -0.27
C HIS A 289 11.94 11.64 1.12
N ARG A 290 10.93 12.32 1.70
CA ARG A 290 10.35 11.96 3.00
C ARG A 290 9.47 10.71 2.92
N ALA A 291 8.65 10.60 1.87
CA ALA A 291 7.68 9.52 1.71
C ALA A 291 8.32 8.12 1.78
N ARG A 292 9.56 7.94 1.29
CA ARG A 292 10.23 6.63 1.32
C ARG A 292 10.33 6.02 2.72
N TYR A 293 10.56 6.82 3.75
CA TYR A 293 10.63 6.34 5.14
C TYR A 293 9.26 5.91 5.63
N TRP A 294 8.23 6.69 5.30
CA TRP A 294 6.85 6.35 5.65
C TRP A 294 6.35 5.09 4.93
N LEU A 295 6.74 4.89 3.67
CA LEU A 295 6.34 3.74 2.87
C LEU A 295 6.94 2.42 3.39
N ASP A 296 8.09 2.46 4.07
CA ASP A 296 8.66 1.30 4.76
C ASP A 296 7.82 0.94 6.00
N ALA A 297 7.43 1.93 6.80
CA ALA A 297 6.54 1.74 7.95
C ALA A 297 5.15 1.22 7.50
N ALA A 298 4.66 1.75 6.38
CA ALA A 298 3.40 1.32 5.79
C ALA A 298 3.47 -0.07 5.12
N ARG A 299 4.65 -0.64 4.87
CA ARG A 299 4.87 -1.88 4.08
C ARG A 299 4.36 -1.78 2.64
N TYR A 300 4.53 -0.61 2.03
CA TYR A 300 4.04 -0.37 0.68
C TYR A 300 4.77 -1.24 -0.36
N ALA A 301 4.04 -2.12 -1.03
CA ALA A 301 4.56 -2.86 -2.18
C ALA A 301 3.53 -2.86 -3.32
N ASP A 302 4.02 -2.99 -4.54
CA ASP A 302 3.21 -3.03 -5.76
C ASP A 302 2.66 -4.44 -6.05
N THR A 303 2.90 -5.39 -5.13
CA THR A 303 2.42 -6.77 -5.20
C THR A 303 1.82 -7.26 -3.88
N HIS A 304 0.98 -8.30 -3.97
CA HIS A 304 0.20 -8.84 -2.84
C HIS A 304 1.03 -9.53 -1.75
N GLY A 305 2.17 -10.12 -2.08
CA GLY A 305 2.94 -10.97 -1.18
C GLY A 305 2.55 -12.45 -1.18
N PHE A 306 2.90 -13.13 -0.09
CA PHE A 306 2.71 -14.57 0.15
C PHE A 306 3.01 -15.46 -1.07
N HIS A 307 2.01 -16.16 -1.60
CA HIS A 307 2.19 -17.26 -2.54
C HIS A 307 2.39 -16.79 -3.98
N TYR A 308 1.37 -16.15 -4.57
CA TYR A 308 1.43 -15.76 -5.99
C TYR A 308 2.20 -14.46 -6.22
N ASP A 309 2.24 -13.58 -5.21
CA ASP A 309 2.87 -12.25 -5.23
C ASP A 309 2.58 -11.45 -6.51
N ASN A 310 1.32 -11.50 -6.94
CA ASN A 310 0.84 -10.84 -8.14
C ASN A 310 0.74 -9.32 -7.95
N PHE A 311 0.72 -8.59 -9.06
CA PHE A 311 0.53 -7.14 -9.06
C PHE A 311 -0.76 -6.72 -8.34
N ARG A 312 -0.69 -5.61 -7.60
CA ARG A 312 -1.81 -4.95 -6.95
C ARG A 312 -1.79 -3.44 -7.21
N ASN A 313 -2.95 -2.85 -7.47
CA ASN A 313 -3.04 -1.43 -7.77
C ASN A 313 -3.22 -0.61 -6.48
N ILE A 314 -2.10 -0.11 -5.93
CA ILE A 314 -2.10 0.67 -4.69
C ILE A 314 -1.22 1.93 -4.76
N TRP A 315 -0.57 2.19 -5.90
CA TRP A 315 0.31 3.35 -6.06
C TRP A 315 -0.33 4.73 -5.83
N PRO A 316 -1.66 4.96 -6.00
CA PRO A 316 -2.25 6.24 -5.62
C PRO A 316 -2.10 6.57 -4.13
N TYR A 317 -1.97 5.57 -3.24
CA TYR A 317 -1.63 5.78 -1.84
C TYR A 317 -0.20 6.33 -1.68
N ARG A 318 0.77 5.82 -2.44
CA ARG A 318 2.14 6.34 -2.42
C ARG A 318 2.17 7.82 -2.82
N ASP A 319 1.43 8.17 -3.86
CA ASP A 319 1.35 9.55 -4.36
C ASP A 319 0.63 10.46 -3.36
N TRP A 320 -0.38 9.95 -2.67
CA TRP A 320 -1.02 10.64 -1.55
C TRP A 320 -0.01 10.95 -0.43
N VAL A 321 0.84 10.01 -0.03
CA VAL A 321 1.88 10.23 0.98
C VAL A 321 2.86 11.33 0.53
N VAL A 322 3.32 11.28 -0.72
CA VAL A 322 4.22 12.30 -1.30
C VAL A 322 3.56 13.68 -1.24
N LYS A 323 2.29 13.78 -1.65
CA LYS A 323 1.53 15.03 -1.64
C LYS A 323 1.35 15.56 -0.21
N ALA A 324 1.00 14.71 0.74
CA ALA A 324 0.79 15.10 2.14
C ALA A 324 2.05 15.75 2.75
N TYR A 325 3.23 15.19 2.52
CA TYR A 325 4.50 15.81 2.95
C TYR A 325 4.80 17.13 2.23
N ASN A 326 4.53 17.19 0.92
CA ASN A 326 4.76 18.42 0.14
C ASN A 326 3.86 19.58 0.60
N ASP A 327 2.60 19.28 0.88
CA ASP A 327 1.61 20.23 1.39
C ASP A 327 1.83 20.60 2.85
N ASN A 328 2.75 19.90 3.55
CA ASN A 328 2.95 20.00 4.98
C ASN A 328 1.65 19.75 5.76
N MET A 329 0.90 18.72 5.36
CA MET A 329 -0.30 18.30 6.09
C MET A 329 0.06 18.10 7.57
N PRO A 330 -0.71 18.71 8.51
CA PRO A 330 -0.52 18.47 9.94
C PRO A 330 -0.47 16.97 10.24
N PHE A 331 0.52 16.53 11.03
CA PHE A 331 0.77 15.11 11.24
C PHE A 331 -0.39 14.39 11.97
N ASP A 332 -1.15 15.11 12.79
CA ASP A 332 -2.39 14.62 13.38
C ASP A 332 -3.43 14.29 12.31
N GLN A 333 -3.68 15.20 11.37
CA GLN A 333 -4.56 14.97 10.22
C GLN A 333 -4.03 13.82 9.35
N PHE A 334 -2.73 13.81 9.03
CA PHE A 334 -2.07 12.75 8.27
C PHE A 334 -2.26 11.37 8.92
N THR A 335 -2.26 11.30 10.25
CA THR A 335 -2.53 10.07 11.00
C THR A 335 -4.01 9.70 10.95
N VAL A 336 -4.91 10.65 11.21
CA VAL A 336 -6.36 10.41 11.23
C VAL A 336 -6.85 9.89 9.88
N GLU A 337 -6.42 10.52 8.79
CA GLU A 337 -6.84 10.12 7.44
C GLU A 337 -6.34 8.71 7.07
N GLN A 338 -5.14 8.31 7.52
CA GLN A 338 -4.62 6.97 7.22
C GLN A 338 -5.29 5.86 8.02
N ILE A 339 -5.63 6.10 9.28
CA ILE A 339 -6.29 5.09 10.13
C ILE A 339 -7.79 5.00 9.80
N ALA A 340 -8.45 6.13 9.57
CA ALA A 340 -9.91 6.22 9.51
C ALA A 340 -10.46 7.29 8.55
N GLY A 341 -9.71 7.68 7.51
CA GLY A 341 -10.17 8.70 6.55
C GLY A 341 -11.47 8.35 5.82
N ASP A 342 -11.79 7.06 5.68
CA ASP A 342 -13.07 6.58 5.13
C ASP A 342 -14.27 6.79 6.07
N MET A 343 -14.02 7.05 7.36
CA MET A 343 -15.03 7.24 8.39
C MET A 343 -15.25 8.70 8.76
N LEU A 344 -14.48 9.63 8.16
CA LEU A 344 -14.71 11.06 8.34
C LEU A 344 -16.09 11.45 7.79
N PRO A 345 -16.77 12.47 8.37
CA PRO A 345 -18.04 12.94 7.83
C PRO A 345 -17.88 13.41 6.37
N ASN A 346 -18.63 12.81 5.45
CA ASN A 346 -18.56 13.09 4.01
C ASN A 346 -17.11 13.00 3.46
N PRO A 347 -16.48 11.82 3.55
CA PRO A 347 -15.05 11.69 3.34
C PRO A 347 -14.71 11.99 1.87
N THR A 348 -13.69 12.83 1.65
CA THR A 348 -13.20 13.14 0.31
C THR A 348 -12.53 11.91 -0.32
N GLN A 349 -12.35 11.92 -1.64
CA GLN A 349 -11.56 10.89 -2.33
C GLN A 349 -10.15 10.77 -1.73
N SER A 350 -9.48 11.90 -1.48
CA SER A 350 -8.13 11.93 -0.89
C SER A 350 -8.08 11.24 0.48
N GLN A 351 -9.03 11.54 1.37
CA GLN A 351 -9.16 10.91 2.68
C GLN A 351 -9.40 9.39 2.59
N ARG A 352 -10.17 8.94 1.60
CA ARG A 352 -10.37 7.51 1.37
C ARG A 352 -9.10 6.84 0.84
N VAL A 353 -8.35 7.47 -0.06
CA VAL A 353 -7.04 6.96 -0.54
C VAL A 353 -6.04 6.81 0.61
N ALA A 354 -6.02 7.75 1.56
CA ALA A 354 -5.13 7.71 2.73
C ALA A 354 -5.23 6.39 3.52
N THR A 355 -6.44 5.80 3.59
CA THR A 355 -6.67 4.52 4.27
C THR A 355 -5.96 3.32 3.64
N GLY A 356 -5.31 3.52 2.48
CA GLY A 356 -4.39 2.56 1.87
C GLY A 356 -3.31 2.05 2.83
N PHE A 357 -2.96 2.81 3.88
CA PHE A 357 -2.10 2.33 4.98
C PHE A 357 -2.55 0.97 5.52
N ASN A 358 -3.85 0.82 5.80
CA ASN A 358 -4.46 -0.41 6.32
C ASN A 358 -4.55 -1.54 5.29
N ARG A 359 -4.36 -1.23 4.00
CA ARG A 359 -4.44 -2.15 2.86
C ARG A 359 -3.08 -2.59 2.34
N ASN A 360 -1.99 -2.05 2.89
CA ASN A 360 -0.65 -2.41 2.47
C ASN A 360 -0.17 -3.77 2.98
N ASN A 361 -0.88 -4.38 3.93
CA ASN A 361 -0.58 -5.73 4.45
C ASN A 361 -0.47 -6.77 3.33
N PRO A 362 0.38 -7.80 3.47
CA PRO A 362 0.38 -8.93 2.54
C PRO A 362 -0.99 -9.62 2.50
N THR A 363 -1.41 -10.10 1.33
CA THR A 363 -2.68 -10.82 1.12
C THR A 363 -2.47 -12.10 0.33
N THR A 364 -3.40 -13.05 0.47
CA THR A 364 -3.34 -14.36 -0.18
C THR A 364 -4.52 -14.63 -1.10
N ASN A 365 -4.28 -15.54 -2.04
CA ASN A 365 -5.34 -16.25 -2.76
C ASN A 365 -4.93 -17.70 -3.08
N GLU A 366 -4.17 -18.32 -2.18
CA GLU A 366 -3.78 -19.73 -2.30
C GLU A 366 -5.00 -20.66 -2.12
N GLY A 367 -5.01 -21.80 -2.84
CA GLY A 367 -6.01 -22.83 -2.64
C GLY A 367 -5.83 -23.55 -1.29
N GLY A 368 -6.92 -23.73 -0.54
CA GLY A 368 -6.89 -24.37 0.78
C GLY A 368 -6.76 -23.41 1.96
N VAL A 369 -6.70 -22.10 1.69
CA VAL A 369 -6.71 -21.04 2.71
C VAL A 369 -7.97 -21.13 3.59
N ILE A 370 -7.77 -20.95 4.89
CA ILE A 370 -8.84 -20.84 5.88
C ILE A 370 -9.09 -19.34 6.12
N PRO A 371 -10.28 -18.80 5.77
CA PRO A 371 -10.54 -17.36 5.85
C PRO A 371 -10.27 -16.75 7.23
N ASP A 372 -10.67 -17.44 8.30
CA ASP A 372 -10.52 -16.93 9.67
C ASP A 372 -9.05 -16.80 10.10
N GLU A 373 -8.18 -17.69 9.63
CA GLU A 373 -6.74 -17.63 9.86
C GLU A 373 -6.15 -16.35 9.26
N TYR A 374 -6.47 -16.05 8.00
CA TYR A 374 -5.93 -14.87 7.33
C TYR A 374 -6.53 -13.57 7.85
N LEU A 375 -7.82 -13.56 8.24
CA LEU A 375 -8.39 -12.40 8.92
C LEU A 375 -7.71 -12.15 10.27
N ALA A 376 -7.26 -13.19 10.97
CA ALA A 376 -6.44 -13.04 12.19
C ALA A 376 -5.03 -12.50 11.87
N ILE A 377 -4.37 -13.03 10.83
CA ILE A 377 -3.05 -12.56 10.36
C ILE A 377 -3.10 -11.09 9.93
N TYR A 378 -4.12 -10.67 9.18
CA TYR A 378 -4.28 -9.28 8.74
C TYR A 378 -4.55 -8.33 9.91
N ALA A 379 -5.31 -8.77 10.91
CA ALA A 379 -5.51 -7.99 12.12
C ALA A 379 -4.20 -7.84 12.89
N LEU A 380 -3.44 -8.92 13.08
CA LEU A 380 -2.12 -8.90 13.72
C LEU A 380 -1.17 -7.91 13.03
N ASP A 381 -1.05 -7.97 11.70
CA ASP A 381 -0.20 -7.07 10.92
C ASP A 381 -0.61 -5.59 11.07
N ARG A 382 -1.91 -5.29 11.12
CA ARG A 382 -2.39 -3.90 11.34
C ARG A 382 -2.11 -3.40 12.74
N VAL A 383 -2.28 -4.26 13.75
CA VAL A 383 -1.88 -3.93 15.13
C VAL A 383 -0.39 -3.66 15.16
N GLU A 384 0.43 -4.57 14.65
CA GLU A 384 1.90 -4.44 14.65
C GLU A 384 2.35 -3.15 13.96
N ALA A 385 1.82 -2.84 12.77
CA ALA A 385 2.15 -1.58 12.12
C ALA A 385 1.74 -0.37 12.92
N THR A 386 0.53 -0.37 13.47
CA THR A 386 0.00 0.81 14.14
C THR A 386 0.76 1.06 15.43
N THR A 387 0.98 0.02 16.24
CA THR A 387 1.72 0.15 17.50
C THR A 387 3.19 0.44 17.25
N THR A 388 3.82 -0.20 16.26
CA THR A 388 5.21 0.10 15.91
C THR A 388 5.32 1.52 15.39
N THR A 389 4.47 1.91 14.43
CA THR A 389 4.55 3.22 13.75
C THR A 389 4.18 4.37 14.68
N TRP A 390 3.06 4.39 15.36
CA TRP A 390 2.73 5.57 16.17
C TRP A 390 3.21 5.46 17.61
N LEU A 391 3.15 4.27 18.21
CA LEU A 391 3.41 4.11 19.64
C LEU A 391 4.84 3.67 19.96
N GLY A 392 5.61 3.18 18.97
CA GLY A 392 6.92 2.61 19.21
C GLY A 392 6.86 1.40 20.15
N LEU A 393 5.82 0.58 20.06
CA LEU A 393 5.61 -0.58 20.93
C LEU A 393 5.54 -1.90 20.16
N THR A 394 6.18 -2.93 20.73
CA THR A 394 6.28 -4.30 20.21
C THR A 394 5.09 -5.18 20.64
N ALA A 395 3.86 -4.72 20.40
CA ALA A 395 2.64 -5.38 20.88
C ALA A 395 2.38 -6.78 20.30
N SER A 396 3.04 -7.19 19.22
CA SER A 396 2.76 -8.46 18.52
C SER A 396 3.02 -9.71 19.37
N CYS A 397 3.95 -9.67 20.32
CA CYS A 397 4.16 -10.76 21.28
C CYS A 397 2.91 -11.05 22.12
N ALA A 398 2.09 -10.01 22.36
CA ALA A 398 0.85 -10.12 23.12
C ALA A 398 -0.25 -10.90 22.37
N SER A 399 -0.04 -11.29 21.10
CA SER A 399 -1.02 -12.10 20.36
C SER A 399 -1.17 -13.52 20.91
N CYS A 400 -0.11 -14.11 21.47
CA CYS A 400 -0.10 -15.50 21.94
C CYS A 400 -0.19 -15.66 23.46
N HIS A 401 0.31 -14.68 24.21
CA HIS A 401 0.36 -14.66 25.67
C HIS A 401 0.46 -13.20 26.13
N ASP A 402 0.45 -12.91 27.44
CA ASP A 402 0.70 -11.55 27.93
C ASP A 402 2.11 -11.10 27.52
N HIS A 403 2.29 -9.84 27.14
CA HIS A 403 3.60 -9.37 26.68
C HIS A 403 4.68 -9.62 27.75
N LYS A 404 5.87 -10.03 27.30
CA LYS A 404 6.90 -10.55 28.18
C LYS A 404 7.54 -9.51 29.10
N PHE A 405 7.56 -8.24 28.67
CA PHE A 405 8.30 -7.17 29.33
C PHE A 405 7.45 -5.92 29.58
N ASP A 406 6.70 -5.50 28.56
CA ASP A 406 5.78 -4.36 28.63
C ASP A 406 4.38 -4.70 29.17
N PRO A 407 3.68 -3.71 29.76
CA PRO A 407 2.36 -3.87 30.36
C PRO A 407 1.24 -3.94 29.30
N VAL A 408 1.30 -4.93 28.41
CA VAL A 408 0.25 -5.22 27.43
C VAL A 408 -0.18 -6.67 27.59
N SER A 409 -1.37 -6.90 28.13
CA SER A 409 -1.95 -8.23 28.24
C SER A 409 -2.40 -8.77 26.88
N GLN A 410 -2.58 -10.09 26.80
CA GLN A 410 -3.16 -10.70 25.61
C GLN A 410 -4.57 -10.15 25.34
N LYS A 411 -5.36 -9.92 26.39
CA LYS A 411 -6.70 -9.37 26.28
C LYS A 411 -6.70 -8.01 25.60
N GLU A 412 -5.82 -7.11 26.04
CA GLU A 412 -5.68 -5.76 25.49
C GLU A 412 -5.19 -5.77 24.04
N PHE A 413 -4.30 -6.71 23.67
CA PHE A 413 -3.93 -6.90 22.27
C PHE A 413 -5.15 -7.17 21.40
N TYR A 414 -6.06 -8.05 21.83
CA TYR A 414 -7.28 -8.36 21.07
C TYR A 414 -8.32 -7.23 21.13
N GLN A 415 -8.37 -6.45 22.21
CA GLN A 415 -9.16 -5.21 22.25
C GLN A 415 -8.65 -4.21 21.20
N PHE A 416 -7.33 -4.05 21.07
CA PHE A 416 -6.75 -3.19 20.04
C PHE A 416 -6.98 -3.78 18.63
N ALA A 417 -6.85 -5.10 18.46
CA ALA A 417 -7.10 -5.78 17.19
C ALA A 417 -8.56 -5.64 16.71
N ALA A 418 -9.53 -5.50 17.63
CA ALA A 418 -10.94 -5.35 17.30
C ALA A 418 -11.20 -4.15 16.36
N PHE A 419 -10.48 -3.03 16.53
CA PHE A 419 -10.58 -1.86 15.64
C PHE A 419 -10.35 -2.23 14.16
N PHE A 420 -9.46 -3.18 13.87
CA PHE A 420 -9.07 -3.54 12.51
C PHE A 420 -9.82 -4.75 11.93
N ARG A 421 -10.62 -5.43 12.75
CA ARG A 421 -11.42 -6.60 12.34
C ARG A 421 -12.78 -6.22 11.77
N ASN A 422 -13.26 -5.00 12.03
CA ASN A 422 -14.53 -4.52 11.49
C ASN A 422 -14.41 -4.00 10.05
N THR A 423 -14.07 -4.88 9.10
CA THR A 423 -13.74 -4.49 7.72
C THR A 423 -14.57 -5.21 6.65
N THR A 424 -14.85 -4.54 5.53
CA THR A 424 -15.47 -5.14 4.34
C THR A 424 -14.46 -5.91 3.47
N GLN A 425 -13.17 -5.89 3.81
CA GLN A 425 -12.14 -6.66 3.11
C GLN A 425 -12.41 -8.16 3.14
N PRO A 426 -12.43 -8.85 1.99
CA PRO A 426 -12.45 -10.31 1.95
C PRO A 426 -11.11 -10.90 2.40
N ALA A 427 -11.13 -12.09 2.99
CA ALA A 427 -9.92 -12.81 3.41
C ALA A 427 -8.99 -13.13 2.22
N LEU A 428 -9.57 -13.39 1.04
CA LEU A 428 -8.85 -13.73 -0.19
C LEU A 428 -8.85 -12.54 -1.14
N ASP A 429 -7.69 -12.22 -1.72
CA ASP A 429 -7.56 -11.13 -2.71
C ASP A 429 -8.03 -11.52 -4.12
N GLY A 430 -8.29 -12.81 -4.37
CA GLY A 430 -8.77 -13.29 -5.66
C GLY A 430 -7.72 -13.30 -6.77
N ASN A 431 -6.44 -13.05 -6.47
CA ASN A 431 -5.35 -12.73 -7.39
C ASN A 431 -5.69 -11.54 -8.31
N ARG A 432 -6.45 -10.57 -7.81
CA ARG A 432 -6.90 -9.39 -8.56
C ARG A 432 -6.01 -8.20 -8.26
N ALA A 433 -5.69 -7.40 -9.27
CA ALA A 433 -5.00 -6.14 -9.04
C ALA A 433 -5.83 -5.20 -8.15
N ASN A 434 -7.15 -5.20 -8.34
CA ASN A 434 -8.11 -4.34 -7.66
C ASN A 434 -8.95 -5.14 -6.63
N SER A 435 -8.30 -5.65 -5.58
CA SER A 435 -9.00 -6.38 -4.50
C SER A 435 -9.87 -5.45 -3.66
N LYS A 436 -11.17 -5.76 -3.52
CA LYS A 436 -12.14 -4.89 -2.84
C LYS A 436 -11.80 -4.67 -1.33
N PRO A 437 -12.24 -3.55 -0.74
CA PRO A 437 -12.90 -2.41 -1.39
C PRO A 437 -11.90 -1.52 -2.12
N VAL A 438 -12.38 -0.87 -3.18
CA VAL A 438 -11.58 -0.02 -4.08
C VAL A 438 -12.36 1.24 -4.44
N ILE A 439 -11.66 2.29 -4.85
CA ILE A 439 -12.25 3.49 -5.44
C ILE A 439 -11.53 3.85 -6.74
N SER A 440 -12.24 4.50 -7.66
CA SER A 440 -11.62 5.27 -8.74
C SER A 440 -11.08 6.58 -8.16
N VAL A 441 -9.88 6.95 -8.58
CA VAL A 441 -9.17 8.16 -8.16
C VAL A 441 -9.16 9.12 -9.33
N PHE A 442 -10.12 10.04 -9.36
CA PHE A 442 -10.23 11.06 -10.41
C PHE A 442 -9.27 12.22 -10.16
N GLU A 443 -8.77 12.80 -11.25
CA GLU A 443 -7.97 14.02 -11.22
C GLU A 443 -8.76 15.19 -10.63
N ALA A 444 -8.06 16.19 -10.09
CA ALA A 444 -8.69 17.32 -9.42
C ALA A 444 -9.67 18.10 -10.33
N GLU A 445 -9.39 18.14 -11.63
CA GLU A 445 -10.20 18.80 -12.66
C GLU A 445 -11.51 18.06 -12.94
N ASP A 446 -11.52 16.73 -12.82
CA ASP A 446 -12.68 15.88 -13.10
C ASP A 446 -13.63 15.75 -11.90
N GLN A 447 -13.11 15.89 -10.66
CA GLN A 447 -13.88 15.67 -9.44
C GLN A 447 -15.17 16.48 -9.32
N PRO A 448 -15.22 17.80 -9.65
CA PRO A 448 -16.46 18.56 -9.60
C PRO A 448 -17.53 17.99 -10.54
N ARG A 449 -17.12 17.61 -11.76
CA ARG A 449 -18.03 17.08 -12.78
C ARG A 449 -18.52 15.68 -12.41
N VAL A 450 -17.65 14.82 -11.89
CA VAL A 450 -18.04 13.50 -11.36
C VAL A 450 -19.09 13.65 -10.26
N LYS A 451 -18.87 14.58 -9.32
CA LYS A 451 -19.82 14.82 -8.21
C LYS A 451 -21.17 15.33 -8.71
N GLU A 452 -21.17 16.23 -9.69
CA GLU A 452 -22.39 16.73 -10.34
C GLU A 452 -23.16 15.61 -11.03
N ILE A 453 -22.46 14.78 -11.83
CA ILE A 453 -23.03 13.62 -12.51
C ILE A 453 -23.66 12.66 -11.49
N GLU A 454 -22.91 12.28 -10.43
CA GLU A 454 -23.39 11.32 -9.44
C GLU A 454 -24.60 11.86 -8.64
N ALA A 455 -24.62 13.14 -8.32
CA ALA A 455 -25.77 13.80 -7.69
C ALA A 455 -26.99 13.77 -8.63
N ARG A 456 -26.83 14.19 -9.89
CA ARG A 456 -27.91 14.21 -10.87
C ARG A 456 -28.46 12.82 -11.16
N LEU A 457 -27.60 11.80 -11.25
CA LEU A 457 -28.03 10.40 -11.35
C LEU A 457 -28.79 9.91 -10.10
N GLY A 458 -28.50 10.47 -8.92
CA GLY A 458 -29.29 10.28 -7.71
C GLY A 458 -30.69 10.86 -7.83
N ASP A 459 -30.79 12.11 -8.28
CA ASP A 459 -32.06 12.83 -8.46
C ASP A 459 -32.92 12.16 -9.52
N ILE A 460 -32.36 11.85 -10.70
CA ILE A 460 -33.05 11.13 -11.78
C ILE A 460 -33.62 9.80 -11.27
N ARG A 461 -32.86 9.04 -10.47
CA ARG A 461 -33.36 7.77 -9.90
C ARG A 461 -34.57 7.99 -9.00
N GLN A 462 -34.61 9.08 -8.22
CA GLN A 462 -35.76 9.42 -7.39
C GLN A 462 -36.94 9.91 -8.22
N GLU A 463 -36.72 10.77 -9.21
CA GLU A 463 -37.74 11.29 -10.13
C GLU A 463 -38.39 10.17 -10.93
N VAL A 464 -37.59 9.24 -11.47
CA VAL A 464 -38.10 8.06 -12.18
C VAL A 464 -38.89 7.16 -11.23
N ALA A 465 -38.38 6.90 -10.01
CA ALA A 465 -39.11 6.09 -9.03
C ALA A 465 -40.46 6.71 -8.63
N GLN A 466 -40.52 8.04 -8.48
CA GLN A 466 -41.75 8.78 -8.17
C GLN A 466 -42.74 8.80 -9.35
N THR A 467 -42.24 8.95 -10.57
CA THR A 467 -43.07 9.07 -11.78
C THR A 467 -43.63 7.71 -12.22
N VAL A 468 -42.82 6.65 -12.09
CA VAL A 468 -43.19 5.29 -12.48
C VAL A 468 -43.96 4.57 -11.35
N GLY A 469 -43.58 4.74 -10.08
CA GLY A 469 -44.23 4.04 -8.95
C GLY A 469 -44.16 2.51 -9.02
N ASP A 470 -44.77 1.81 -8.05
CA ASP A 470 -44.83 0.33 -8.04
C ASP A 470 -45.96 -0.24 -8.93
N ALA A 471 -47.05 0.52 -9.11
CA ALA A 471 -48.24 0.07 -9.84
C ALA A 471 -48.07 0.04 -11.37
N TRP A 472 -47.21 0.89 -11.93
CA TRP A 472 -46.99 0.95 -13.39
C TRP A 472 -46.25 -0.28 -13.93
N ARG A 473 -45.52 -1.03 -13.08
CA ARG A 473 -44.95 -2.36 -13.43
C ARG A 473 -46.02 -3.34 -13.92
N PHE A 474 -47.29 -3.11 -13.57
CA PHE A 474 -48.38 -4.07 -13.71
C PHE A 474 -49.12 -3.99 -15.05
N GLU A 475 -49.19 -2.84 -15.74
CA GLU A 475 -50.19 -2.63 -16.80
C GLU A 475 -49.66 -2.55 -18.25
N GLN A 476 -48.44 -2.07 -18.52
CA GLN A 476 -48.03 -1.74 -19.92
C GLN A 476 -46.65 -2.28 -20.36
N GLY A 477 -45.83 -2.85 -19.47
CA GLY A 477 -44.49 -3.37 -19.83
C GLY A 477 -43.48 -2.27 -20.22
N VAL A 478 -42.25 -2.67 -20.54
CA VAL A 478 -41.11 -1.78 -20.88
C VAL A 478 -40.93 -1.60 -22.39
N ASP A 479 -42.03 -1.65 -23.13
CA ASP A 479 -42.02 -1.73 -24.59
C ASP A 479 -41.71 -0.36 -25.23
N TRP A 480 -42.10 0.74 -24.56
CA TRP A 480 -41.77 2.12 -24.93
C TRP A 480 -40.28 2.47 -24.83
N LEU A 481 -39.46 1.72 -24.07
CA LEU A 481 -37.99 1.87 -24.10
C LEU A 481 -37.41 1.55 -25.49
N GLY A 482 -38.22 0.90 -26.35
CA GLY A 482 -37.89 0.51 -27.71
C GLY A 482 -38.77 1.12 -28.80
N ALA A 483 -39.55 2.16 -28.49
CA ALA A 483 -40.47 2.81 -29.45
C ALA A 483 -39.75 3.66 -30.52
N ASP A 484 -38.48 4.02 -30.29
CA ASP A 484 -37.61 4.61 -31.31
C ASP A 484 -37.04 3.51 -32.23
N ALA A 485 -36.75 3.86 -33.50
CA ALA A 485 -36.38 2.98 -34.63
C ALA A 485 -35.12 2.07 -34.45
N LEU A 486 -34.64 1.87 -33.23
CA LEU A 486 -33.29 1.42 -32.91
C LEU A 486 -33.23 0.31 -31.85
N SER A 487 -34.38 -0.27 -31.47
CA SER A 487 -34.43 -1.53 -30.73
C SER A 487 -35.16 -2.61 -31.52
N VAL A 488 -34.56 -3.79 -31.66
CA VAL A 488 -35.19 -4.94 -32.33
C VAL A 488 -35.31 -6.07 -31.32
N ARG A 489 -36.52 -6.63 -31.15
CA ARG A 489 -36.70 -7.93 -30.49
C ARG A 489 -36.50 -9.00 -31.51
N LEU A 490 -35.67 -9.98 -31.16
CA LEU A 490 -35.51 -11.17 -31.98
C LEU A 490 -36.83 -11.91 -32.19
N GLU A 491 -37.74 -11.83 -31.22
CA GLU A 491 -39.05 -12.46 -31.30
C GLU A 491 -39.95 -11.88 -32.42
N ASP A 492 -39.85 -10.58 -32.67
CA ASP A 492 -40.63 -9.87 -33.69
C ASP A 492 -40.22 -10.30 -35.12
N LEU A 493 -39.03 -10.87 -35.28
CA LEU A 493 -38.53 -11.38 -36.55
C LEU A 493 -39.10 -12.76 -36.91
N PHE A 494 -39.78 -13.43 -35.97
CA PHE A 494 -40.45 -14.70 -36.22
C PHE A 494 -41.93 -14.55 -36.59
N ASP A 495 -42.53 -13.37 -36.37
CA ASP A 495 -43.98 -13.14 -36.55
C ASP A 495 -44.38 -12.72 -37.98
N SER A 496 -43.53 -12.95 -38.98
CA SER A 496 -43.89 -12.72 -40.39
C SER A 496 -44.72 -13.87 -40.95
N SER A 497 -45.97 -14.00 -40.49
CA SER A 497 -46.97 -14.91 -41.07
C SER A 497 -47.97 -14.22 -42.03
N GLU A 498 -47.75 -12.95 -42.39
CA GLU A 498 -48.58 -12.25 -43.38
C GLU A 498 -47.94 -12.31 -44.78
N PRO A 499 -48.66 -12.79 -45.83
CA PRO A 499 -48.21 -12.70 -47.20
C PRO A 499 -48.27 -11.24 -47.69
N ALA A 500 -47.26 -10.83 -48.46
CA ALA A 500 -47.19 -9.50 -49.03
C ALA A 500 -48.40 -9.18 -49.94
N GLU A 501 -49.36 -8.39 -49.45
CA GLU A 501 -50.29 -7.64 -50.28
C GLU A 501 -50.29 -6.15 -49.90
N ALA A 502 -50.27 -5.34 -50.96
CA ALA A 502 -50.02 -3.91 -50.96
C ALA A 502 -51.05 -3.09 -50.16
N VAL A 503 -50.55 -2.09 -49.42
CA VAL A 503 -51.31 -0.88 -49.12
C VAL A 503 -50.50 0.32 -49.60
N ALA A 504 -50.98 0.89 -50.71
CA ALA A 504 -50.53 2.15 -51.26
C ALA A 504 -51.10 3.34 -50.47
N SER A 505 -50.27 4.36 -50.26
CA SER A 505 -50.56 5.79 -50.43
C SER A 505 -51.76 6.42 -49.70
N GLU A 506 -51.52 7.45 -48.87
CA GLU A 506 -51.76 8.86 -49.27
C GLU A 506 -51.33 9.89 -48.19
N THR A 507 -50.83 11.03 -48.71
CA THR A 507 -50.58 12.36 -48.09
C THR A 507 -49.26 12.57 -47.32
N ALA A 508 -48.48 13.63 -47.50
CA ALA A 508 -48.13 14.54 -48.60
C ALA A 508 -47.06 15.51 -48.05
N ALA A 509 -45.83 15.47 -48.57
CA ALA A 509 -44.94 16.63 -48.71
C ALA A 509 -43.78 16.27 -49.67
N GLU A 510 -43.42 17.23 -50.52
CA GLU A 510 -42.71 17.13 -51.79
C GLU A 510 -41.15 17.04 -51.71
N PRO A 511 -40.44 16.81 -52.85
CA PRO A 511 -39.32 15.87 -52.94
C PRO A 511 -37.94 16.52 -53.07
N VAL A 512 -36.88 15.75 -52.83
CA VAL A 512 -35.57 15.92 -53.49
C VAL A 512 -35.02 14.56 -53.90
N GLU A 513 -34.56 14.50 -55.16
CA GLU A 513 -34.18 13.33 -55.95
C GLU A 513 -32.84 12.66 -55.59
N SER A 514 -32.72 11.43 -56.10
CA SER A 514 -31.52 10.62 -56.45
C SER A 514 -30.92 9.75 -55.34
N SER A 515 -30.54 8.50 -55.56
CA SER A 515 -30.66 7.56 -56.69
C SER A 515 -30.19 6.18 -56.20
N GLU A 516 -30.68 5.12 -56.85
CA GLU A 516 -30.29 3.69 -56.73
C GLU A 516 -30.98 2.89 -55.61
N ALA A 517 -32.20 2.43 -55.93
CA ALA A 517 -32.84 1.31 -55.24
C ALA A 517 -32.26 -0.01 -55.76
N THR A 518 -31.64 -0.78 -54.87
CA THR A 518 -31.25 -2.17 -55.10
C THR A 518 -32.50 -3.05 -54.96
N GLU A 519 -32.85 -3.80 -55.99
CA GLU A 519 -33.88 -4.85 -55.92
C GLU A 519 -33.50 -5.87 -54.83
N LEU A 520 -34.43 -6.12 -53.89
CA LEU A 520 -34.33 -7.21 -52.92
C LEU A 520 -34.32 -8.55 -53.66
N ALA A 521 -33.24 -9.30 -53.55
CA ALA A 521 -33.16 -10.67 -54.05
C ALA A 521 -34.12 -11.56 -53.25
N GLU A 522 -34.95 -12.33 -53.96
CA GLU A 522 -35.78 -13.38 -53.35
C GLU A 522 -34.90 -14.46 -52.66
N PRO A 523 -35.34 -15.01 -51.52
CA PRO A 523 -34.58 -16.04 -50.81
C PRO A 523 -34.57 -17.34 -51.63
N THR A 524 -33.42 -17.70 -52.19
CA THR A 524 -33.19 -19.02 -52.79
C THR A 524 -32.78 -20.02 -51.72
N ALA A 525 -33.76 -20.57 -50.99
CA ALA A 525 -33.61 -21.83 -50.28
C ALA A 525 -34.91 -22.65 -50.41
N PRO A 526 -34.84 -23.95 -50.77
CA PRO A 526 -36.02 -24.80 -50.77
C PRO A 526 -36.59 -24.93 -49.35
N GLU A 527 -37.91 -24.78 -49.24
CA GLU A 527 -38.80 -24.78 -48.05
C GLU A 527 -38.64 -25.92 -47.02
N ALA A 528 -37.65 -26.81 -47.16
CA ALA A 528 -37.52 -28.05 -46.39
C ALA A 528 -36.36 -28.10 -45.37
N GLN A 529 -35.63 -27.00 -45.14
CA GLN A 529 -34.46 -27.01 -44.22
C GLN A 529 -34.32 -25.78 -43.30
N LEU A 530 -35.37 -24.99 -43.10
CA LEU A 530 -35.38 -24.10 -41.94
C LEU A 530 -35.55 -24.95 -40.67
N PRO A 531 -34.69 -24.83 -39.64
CA PRO A 531 -34.90 -25.53 -38.39
C PRO A 531 -36.27 -25.12 -37.85
N ARG A 532 -37.12 -26.10 -37.56
CA ARG A 532 -38.33 -25.85 -36.77
C ARG A 532 -37.88 -25.18 -35.47
N LEU A 533 -38.30 -23.94 -35.22
CA LEU A 533 -38.32 -23.39 -33.88
C LEU A 533 -39.10 -24.39 -33.02
N ALA A 534 -38.42 -25.10 -32.13
CA ALA A 534 -39.09 -25.73 -31.02
C ALA A 534 -39.33 -24.62 -30.00
N THR A 535 -40.38 -23.82 -30.20
CA THR A 535 -40.98 -23.11 -29.07
C THR A 535 -41.62 -24.17 -28.19
N THR A 536 -41.12 -24.30 -26.97
CA THR A 536 -41.77 -25.12 -25.94
C THR A 536 -41.81 -24.30 -24.67
N GLU A 537 -42.72 -24.66 -23.78
CA GLU A 537 -42.73 -24.13 -22.42
C GLU A 537 -41.49 -24.63 -21.67
N VAL A 538 -40.52 -23.74 -21.45
CA VAL A 538 -39.42 -24.00 -20.51
C VAL A 538 -39.82 -23.36 -19.19
N LEU A 539 -40.20 -24.20 -18.22
CA LEU A 539 -40.82 -23.78 -16.94
C LEU A 539 -42.17 -23.05 -17.12
N GLY A 540 -42.98 -23.42 -18.12
CA GLY A 540 -44.30 -22.82 -18.34
C GLY A 540 -44.27 -21.44 -19.03
N GLN A 541 -43.17 -21.10 -19.71
CA GLN A 541 -42.98 -19.83 -20.41
C GLN A 541 -42.43 -20.07 -21.82
N ASP A 542 -42.91 -19.32 -22.82
CA ASP A 542 -42.46 -19.43 -24.20
C ASP A 542 -40.98 -19.04 -24.35
N ALA A 543 -40.20 -19.90 -25.01
CA ALA A 543 -38.76 -19.71 -25.20
C ALA A 543 -38.20 -20.44 -26.42
N ILE A 544 -37.08 -19.94 -26.95
CA ILE A 544 -36.27 -20.61 -27.97
C ILE A 544 -35.36 -21.64 -27.29
N GLU A 545 -35.54 -22.92 -27.60
CA GLU A 545 -34.63 -23.98 -27.12
C GLU A 545 -33.32 -24.04 -27.91
N ILE A 546 -32.21 -23.95 -27.21
CA ILE A 546 -30.85 -24.10 -27.75
C ILE A 546 -30.32 -25.49 -27.37
N GLY A 547 -30.21 -26.35 -28.39
CA GLY A 547 -29.60 -27.69 -28.36
C GLY A 547 -28.26 -27.75 -29.13
N PRO A 548 -27.61 -28.93 -29.19
CA PRO A 548 -26.33 -29.10 -29.90
C PRO A 548 -26.42 -28.78 -31.39
N ASP A 549 -27.54 -29.10 -32.04
CA ASP A 549 -27.74 -28.93 -33.49
C ASP A 549 -28.52 -27.65 -33.83
N THR A 550 -28.78 -26.77 -32.84
CA THR A 550 -29.48 -25.50 -33.08
C THR A 550 -28.57 -24.56 -33.87
N TYR A 551 -29.07 -24.11 -35.03
CA TYR A 551 -28.49 -23.06 -35.86
C TYR A 551 -29.59 -22.38 -36.69
N LEU A 552 -29.73 -21.07 -36.60
CA LEU A 552 -30.71 -20.30 -37.37
C LEU A 552 -30.15 -18.94 -37.77
N GLU A 553 -30.29 -18.54 -39.03
CA GLU A 553 -29.90 -17.23 -39.55
C GLU A 553 -31.10 -16.28 -39.55
N LEU A 554 -30.92 -15.07 -39.04
CA LEU A 554 -32.00 -14.11 -38.78
C LEU A 554 -31.87 -12.79 -39.56
N GLY A 555 -30.89 -12.70 -40.47
CA GLY A 555 -30.68 -11.54 -41.34
C GLY A 555 -29.63 -10.54 -40.81
N ASP A 556 -29.66 -9.32 -41.35
CA ASP A 556 -28.52 -8.38 -41.29
C ASP A 556 -28.51 -7.32 -40.18
N PHE A 557 -29.34 -7.49 -39.16
CA PHE A 557 -29.39 -6.55 -38.04
C PHE A 557 -28.34 -6.86 -36.96
N GLY A 558 -28.02 -5.85 -36.13
CA GLY A 558 -27.01 -5.99 -35.07
C GLY A 558 -25.56 -6.00 -35.57
N ASN A 559 -25.27 -5.36 -36.71
CA ASN A 559 -23.90 -5.09 -37.13
C ASN A 559 -23.30 -3.94 -36.30
N LEU A 560 -22.82 -4.29 -35.11
CA LEU A 560 -22.29 -3.35 -34.14
C LEU A 560 -20.81 -3.08 -34.42
N SER A 561 -20.38 -1.85 -34.19
CA SER A 561 -18.99 -1.42 -34.32
C SER A 561 -18.38 -1.09 -32.96
N ARG A 562 -17.04 -1.15 -32.87
CA ARG A 562 -16.26 -0.75 -31.68
C ARG A 562 -16.45 0.71 -31.31
N ASP A 563 -16.72 1.58 -32.28
CA ASP A 563 -16.75 3.02 -32.05
C ASP A 563 -18.18 3.53 -31.75
N GLU A 564 -19.16 2.62 -31.67
CA GLU A 564 -20.57 2.90 -31.37
C GLU A 564 -20.98 2.34 -30.01
N ALA A 565 -21.80 3.08 -29.26
CA ALA A 565 -22.39 2.57 -28.01
C ALA A 565 -23.53 1.60 -28.33
N PHE A 566 -23.70 0.56 -27.53
CA PHE A 566 -24.81 -0.39 -27.72
C PHE A 566 -25.16 -1.16 -26.45
N THR A 567 -26.36 -1.74 -26.44
CA THR A 567 -26.79 -2.65 -25.39
C THR A 567 -27.41 -3.92 -25.97
N ILE A 568 -27.09 -5.08 -25.43
CA ILE A 568 -27.74 -6.35 -25.76
C ILE A 568 -28.36 -6.92 -24.49
N SER A 569 -29.68 -7.03 -24.42
CA SER A 569 -30.43 -7.53 -23.26
C SER A 569 -31.15 -8.82 -23.62
N PHE A 570 -31.16 -9.81 -22.74
CA PHE A 570 -31.83 -11.09 -23.00
C PHE A 570 -32.09 -11.86 -21.71
N TRP A 571 -33.02 -12.81 -21.77
CA TRP A 571 -33.18 -13.82 -20.74
C TRP A 571 -32.59 -15.15 -21.20
N ALA A 572 -31.77 -15.76 -20.35
CA ALA A 572 -31.18 -17.06 -20.58
C ALA A 572 -31.55 -18.05 -19.45
N TYR A 573 -32.09 -19.20 -19.85
CA TYR A 573 -32.29 -20.35 -18.96
C TYR A 573 -31.07 -21.26 -19.05
N VAL A 574 -30.44 -21.53 -17.90
CA VAL A 574 -29.25 -22.38 -17.81
C VAL A 574 -29.60 -23.68 -17.07
N PRO A 575 -29.52 -24.87 -17.70
CA PRO A 575 -29.92 -26.13 -17.07
C PRO A 575 -29.00 -26.55 -15.90
N LYS A 576 -29.58 -27.26 -14.91
CA LYS A 576 -28.91 -27.65 -13.65
C LYS A 576 -28.05 -28.92 -13.74
N GLU A 577 -28.49 -29.94 -14.48
CA GLU A 577 -27.75 -31.20 -14.72
C GLU A 577 -27.95 -31.66 -16.18
N GLY A 578 -26.98 -32.40 -16.73
CA GLY A 578 -27.11 -33.06 -18.05
C GLY A 578 -27.15 -32.15 -19.29
N GLY A 579 -26.94 -30.83 -19.15
CA GLY A 579 -27.07 -29.81 -20.20
C GLY A 579 -26.19 -29.99 -21.44
N LEU A 580 -26.02 -28.92 -22.22
CA LEU A 580 -25.35 -28.99 -23.53
C LEU A 580 -24.00 -29.73 -23.47
N PRO A 581 -23.72 -30.64 -24.43
CA PRO A 581 -22.57 -31.54 -24.42
C PRO A 581 -21.23 -30.84 -24.71
N ALA A 582 -21.27 -29.61 -25.23
CA ALA A 582 -20.11 -28.77 -25.52
C ALA A 582 -20.45 -27.29 -25.26
N ASP A 583 -19.41 -26.45 -25.28
CA ASP A 583 -19.56 -24.99 -25.29
C ASP A 583 -20.36 -24.58 -26.54
N LYS A 584 -21.38 -23.75 -26.38
CA LYS A 584 -22.32 -23.42 -27.47
C LYS A 584 -22.51 -21.91 -27.58
N VAL A 585 -22.54 -21.37 -28.79
CA VAL A 585 -23.04 -20.02 -29.03
C VAL A 585 -24.56 -20.01 -28.82
N LEU A 586 -25.05 -19.13 -27.94
CA LEU A 586 -26.49 -18.92 -27.77
C LEU A 586 -27.02 -18.11 -28.95
N PHE A 587 -26.38 -16.97 -29.22
CA PHE A 587 -26.63 -16.12 -30.39
C PHE A 587 -25.48 -15.14 -30.60
N GLY A 588 -25.32 -14.61 -31.80
CA GLY A 588 -24.27 -13.64 -32.13
C GLY A 588 -24.19 -13.32 -33.62
N ARG A 589 -23.46 -12.25 -33.95
CA ARG A 589 -23.10 -11.89 -35.33
C ARG A 589 -21.58 -12.00 -35.43
N TYR A 590 -21.08 -13.09 -36.00
CA TYR A 590 -19.65 -13.37 -36.02
C TYR A 590 -19.21 -14.24 -37.21
N ASP A 591 -17.95 -14.11 -37.59
CA ASP A 591 -17.27 -14.96 -38.57
C ASP A 591 -16.50 -16.07 -37.85
N GLN A 592 -17.00 -17.31 -37.98
CA GLN A 592 -16.40 -18.49 -37.36
C GLN A 592 -14.99 -18.81 -37.92
N ASP A 593 -14.71 -18.41 -39.16
CA ASP A 593 -13.46 -18.72 -39.87
C ASP A 593 -12.41 -17.61 -39.71
N ASN A 594 -12.83 -16.37 -39.44
CA ASN A 594 -11.94 -15.23 -39.21
C ASN A 594 -11.71 -14.93 -37.71
N HIS A 595 -11.10 -15.86 -36.99
CA HIS A 595 -10.78 -15.73 -35.55
C HIS A 595 -11.99 -15.40 -34.63
N GLY A 596 -13.22 -15.60 -35.12
CA GLY A 596 -14.43 -15.24 -34.41
C GLY A 596 -14.78 -13.75 -34.50
N GLN A 597 -14.32 -13.02 -35.53
CA GLN A 597 -14.57 -11.58 -35.73
C GLN A 597 -16.07 -11.27 -35.60
N GLY A 598 -16.44 -10.27 -34.81
CA GLY A 598 -17.83 -9.99 -34.46
C GLY A 598 -18.11 -10.11 -32.97
N TRP A 599 -19.38 -10.22 -32.62
CA TRP A 599 -19.85 -10.38 -31.25
C TRP A 599 -20.67 -11.65 -31.07
N GLN A 600 -20.51 -12.31 -29.93
CA GLN A 600 -21.24 -13.54 -29.62
C GLN A 600 -21.46 -13.73 -28.11
N VAL A 601 -22.61 -14.31 -27.77
CA VAL A 601 -22.96 -14.78 -26.43
C VAL A 601 -22.87 -16.29 -26.41
N ARG A 602 -22.09 -16.84 -25.48
CA ARG A 602 -21.78 -18.27 -25.40
C ARG A 602 -22.12 -18.84 -24.03
N LEU A 603 -22.67 -20.04 -24.01
CA LEU A 603 -22.80 -20.86 -22.81
C LEU A 603 -21.63 -21.85 -22.76
N LEU A 604 -20.70 -21.63 -21.84
CA LEU A 604 -19.54 -22.52 -21.66
C LEU A 604 -19.77 -23.50 -20.53
N ARG A 605 -19.56 -24.79 -20.79
CA ARG A 605 -19.64 -25.90 -19.81
C ARG A 605 -20.91 -25.90 -18.94
N ASN A 606 -22.02 -25.36 -19.44
CA ASN A 606 -23.28 -25.13 -18.71
C ASN A 606 -23.12 -24.32 -17.40
N LYS A 607 -22.04 -23.56 -17.26
CA LYS A 607 -21.66 -22.86 -16.02
C LYS A 607 -21.27 -21.42 -16.23
N TRP A 608 -21.05 -21.01 -17.48
CA TRP A 608 -20.61 -19.66 -17.80
C TRP A 608 -21.40 -19.07 -18.93
N ILE A 609 -21.82 -17.82 -18.78
CA ILE A 609 -22.22 -16.99 -19.91
C ILE A 609 -21.02 -16.13 -20.25
N GLU A 610 -20.44 -16.34 -21.43
CA GLU A 610 -19.34 -15.55 -21.99
C GLU A 610 -19.91 -14.63 -23.06
N VAL A 611 -19.60 -13.34 -22.94
CA VAL A 611 -19.73 -12.39 -24.05
C VAL A 611 -18.35 -12.18 -24.64
N ARG A 612 -18.27 -12.24 -25.97
CA ARG A 612 -17.02 -12.10 -26.71
C ARG A 612 -17.20 -11.10 -27.85
N LEU A 613 -16.30 -10.12 -27.93
CA LEU A 613 -16.12 -9.17 -29.03
C LEU A 613 -14.72 -9.39 -29.63
N ALA A 614 -14.60 -9.57 -30.94
CA ALA A 614 -13.31 -9.86 -31.60
C ALA A 614 -13.15 -9.08 -32.91
N SER A 615 -11.98 -8.47 -33.13
CA SER A 615 -11.71 -7.68 -34.34
C SER A 615 -11.33 -8.50 -35.56
N GLY A 616 -10.88 -9.75 -35.37
CA GLY A 616 -10.37 -10.59 -36.45
C GLY A 616 -8.89 -10.36 -36.79
N ASP A 617 -8.23 -9.31 -36.28
CA ASP A 617 -6.83 -9.01 -36.62
C ASP A 617 -5.85 -10.12 -36.19
N ASN A 618 -6.14 -10.77 -35.05
CA ASN A 618 -5.51 -12.00 -34.61
C ASN A 618 -6.35 -12.65 -33.50
N GLN A 619 -6.06 -13.92 -33.16
CA GLN A 619 -6.77 -14.68 -32.12
C GLN A 619 -6.71 -14.08 -30.70
N HIS A 620 -5.84 -13.10 -30.46
CA HIS A 620 -5.67 -12.42 -29.18
C HIS A 620 -6.32 -11.02 -29.15
N ASP A 621 -6.80 -10.48 -30.27
CA ASP A 621 -7.46 -9.18 -30.31
C ASP A 621 -8.97 -9.31 -29.99
N VAL A 622 -9.24 -9.64 -28.73
CA VAL A 622 -10.56 -10.04 -28.25
C VAL A 622 -10.83 -9.42 -26.87
N VAL A 623 -11.98 -8.76 -26.72
CA VAL A 623 -12.54 -8.43 -25.41
C VAL A 623 -13.52 -9.54 -25.03
N THR A 624 -13.27 -10.19 -23.89
CA THR A 624 -14.20 -11.15 -23.31
C THR A 624 -14.68 -10.70 -21.95
N ALA A 625 -15.92 -11.01 -21.62
CA ALA A 625 -16.48 -10.83 -20.29
C ALA A 625 -17.23 -12.13 -19.93
N LYS A 626 -16.84 -12.75 -18.81
CA LYS A 626 -17.34 -14.08 -18.39
C LYS A 626 -18.04 -13.98 -17.06
N LEU A 627 -19.27 -14.46 -17.03
CA LEU A 627 -20.04 -14.69 -15.82
C LEU A 627 -19.97 -16.16 -15.43
N LYS A 628 -19.72 -16.46 -14.16
CA LYS A 628 -19.64 -17.84 -13.61
C LYS A 628 -20.86 -18.14 -12.75
N SER A 629 -21.35 -19.39 -12.75
CA SER A 629 -22.44 -19.84 -11.87
C SER A 629 -22.07 -20.02 -10.38
N TRP A 630 -20.77 -20.05 -10.03
CA TRP A 630 -20.35 -20.24 -8.64
C TRP A 630 -20.60 -18.98 -7.79
N GLY A 631 -21.24 -19.14 -6.63
CA GLY A 631 -21.69 -18.01 -5.80
C GLY A 631 -23.10 -17.48 -6.14
N GLY A 632 -23.84 -18.15 -7.03
CA GLY A 632 -25.24 -17.82 -7.32
C GLY A 632 -25.45 -16.65 -8.29
N VAL A 633 -24.40 -16.19 -8.97
CA VAL A 633 -24.48 -15.11 -9.97
C VAL A 633 -25.31 -15.52 -11.19
N ILE A 634 -25.07 -16.74 -11.71
CA ILE A 634 -25.99 -17.38 -12.66
C ILE A 634 -26.69 -18.49 -11.89
N ARG A 635 -28.02 -18.41 -11.83
CA ARG A 635 -28.87 -19.40 -11.15
C ARG A 635 -29.24 -20.50 -12.14
N GLN A 636 -28.67 -21.68 -11.92
CA GLN A 636 -28.97 -22.86 -12.75
C GLN A 636 -30.35 -23.42 -12.39
N GLY A 637 -31.13 -23.79 -13.40
CA GLY A 637 -32.52 -24.18 -13.26
C GLY A 637 -33.49 -23.01 -13.13
N GLU A 638 -33.03 -21.77 -13.36
CA GLU A 638 -33.84 -20.55 -13.34
C GLU A 638 -33.56 -19.70 -14.59
N TRP A 639 -34.48 -18.77 -14.87
CA TRP A 639 -34.31 -17.72 -15.87
C TRP A 639 -33.39 -16.62 -15.34
N ASN A 640 -32.38 -16.24 -16.13
CA ASN A 640 -31.42 -15.19 -15.78
C ASN A 640 -31.53 -14.05 -16.78
N HIS A 641 -31.87 -12.84 -16.31
CA HIS A 641 -31.80 -11.64 -17.15
C HIS A 641 -30.36 -11.16 -17.24
N VAL A 642 -29.84 -11.11 -18.46
CA VAL A 642 -28.46 -10.71 -18.78
C VAL A 642 -28.52 -9.50 -19.69
N ALA A 643 -27.77 -8.46 -19.36
CA ALA A 643 -27.59 -7.33 -20.28
C ALA A 643 -26.11 -6.97 -20.42
N LEU A 644 -25.71 -6.76 -21.67
CA LEU A 644 -24.41 -6.28 -22.08
C LEU A 644 -24.52 -4.81 -22.42
N ASN A 645 -23.81 -3.94 -21.73
CA ASN A 645 -23.81 -2.51 -21.97
C ASN A 645 -22.40 -2.09 -22.45
N TYR A 646 -22.29 -1.49 -23.62
CA TYR A 646 -21.01 -1.07 -24.21
C TYR A 646 -20.98 0.44 -24.46
N HIS A 647 -19.93 1.09 -23.94
CA HIS A 647 -19.58 2.48 -24.16
C HIS A 647 -18.28 2.56 -24.97
N PRO A 648 -18.25 3.28 -26.11
CA PRO A 648 -17.04 3.43 -26.89
C PRO A 648 -16.04 4.27 -26.11
N LEU A 649 -14.77 3.85 -26.10
CA LEU A 649 -13.68 4.53 -25.40
C LEU A 649 -12.53 4.77 -26.36
N ASP A 650 -11.86 5.93 -26.23
CA ASP A 650 -10.53 6.09 -26.79
C ASP A 650 -9.57 5.19 -25.99
N GLN A 651 -9.31 4.01 -26.55
CA GLN A 651 -8.50 2.99 -25.93
C GLN A 651 -7.04 3.43 -25.74
N SER A 652 -6.54 4.39 -26.53
CA SER A 652 -5.16 4.89 -26.38
C SER A 652 -4.93 5.62 -25.05
N ARG A 653 -6.01 6.08 -24.42
CA ARG A 653 -5.99 6.85 -23.17
C ARG A 653 -6.31 6.03 -21.93
N VAL A 654 -6.83 4.80 -22.08
CA VAL A 654 -7.31 3.96 -20.96
C VAL A 654 -6.14 3.59 -20.05
N VAL A 655 -6.27 3.86 -18.75
CA VAL A 655 -5.31 3.38 -17.76
C VAL A 655 -5.51 1.88 -17.64
N ILE A 656 -4.48 1.09 -17.98
CA ILE A 656 -4.56 -0.37 -18.01
C ILE A 656 -4.91 -0.91 -16.62
N ASN A 657 -6.19 -1.14 -16.41
CA ASN A 657 -6.75 -1.79 -15.24
C ASN A 657 -6.90 -3.28 -15.60
N HIS A 658 -5.97 -4.12 -15.13
CA HIS A 658 -5.89 -5.54 -15.47
C HIS A 658 -7.14 -6.39 -15.14
N ASP A 659 -8.13 -5.82 -14.45
CA ASP A 659 -9.38 -6.47 -14.02
C ASP A 659 -10.65 -5.85 -14.64
N SER A 660 -10.54 -4.92 -15.59
CA SER A 660 -11.70 -4.30 -16.27
C SER A 660 -11.70 -4.59 -17.76
N SER A 661 -12.88 -4.84 -18.34
CA SER A 661 -13.09 -4.85 -19.79
C SER A 661 -13.41 -3.41 -20.24
N PRO A 662 -12.49 -2.69 -20.91
CA PRO A 662 -12.71 -1.29 -21.26
C PRO A 662 -13.97 -1.15 -22.13
N GLY A 663 -14.89 -0.27 -21.71
CA GLY A 663 -16.13 0.01 -22.40
C GLY A 663 -17.24 -1.03 -22.21
N LEU A 664 -16.93 -2.27 -21.78
CA LEU A 664 -17.90 -3.37 -21.73
C LEU A 664 -18.30 -3.74 -20.30
N GLN A 665 -19.59 -3.68 -19.99
CA GLN A 665 -20.14 -4.03 -18.68
C GLN A 665 -21.29 -5.03 -18.80
N ILE A 666 -21.32 -6.04 -17.92
CA ILE A 666 -22.39 -7.04 -17.87
C ILE A 666 -23.23 -6.83 -16.61
N TYR A 667 -24.55 -6.85 -16.79
CA TYR A 667 -25.56 -6.77 -15.76
C TYR A 667 -26.33 -8.09 -15.67
N ILE A 668 -26.58 -8.54 -14.44
CA ILE A 668 -27.45 -9.67 -14.13
C ILE A 668 -28.60 -9.17 -13.27
N HIS A 669 -29.83 -9.44 -13.70
CA HIS A 669 -31.04 -8.94 -13.03
C HIS A 669 -30.97 -7.43 -12.73
N GLY A 670 -30.47 -6.66 -13.70
CA GLY A 670 -30.34 -5.19 -13.62
C GLY A 670 -29.24 -4.71 -12.69
N ASN A 671 -28.39 -5.59 -12.16
CA ASN A 671 -27.32 -5.24 -11.24
C ASN A 671 -25.97 -5.74 -11.76
N ILE A 672 -24.90 -5.01 -11.48
CA ILE A 672 -23.54 -5.48 -11.73
C ILE A 672 -23.26 -6.61 -10.72
N PRO A 673 -22.92 -7.83 -11.18
CA PRO A 673 -22.78 -8.97 -10.28
C PRO A 673 -21.59 -8.82 -9.32
N ASN A 674 -21.77 -9.23 -8.06
CA ASN A 674 -20.71 -9.33 -7.06
C ASN A 674 -19.85 -10.58 -7.30
N GLY A 675 -19.04 -10.57 -8.37
CA GLY A 675 -18.21 -11.70 -8.78
C GLY A 675 -17.17 -11.31 -9.83
N PRO A 676 -16.18 -12.17 -10.16
CA PRO A 676 -15.19 -11.82 -11.15
C PRO A 676 -15.83 -11.73 -12.53
N ASN A 677 -15.81 -10.55 -13.13
CA ASN A 677 -15.85 -10.41 -14.57
C ASN A 677 -14.50 -10.93 -15.09
N ARG A 678 -14.36 -12.25 -15.24
CA ARG A 678 -13.11 -12.90 -15.67
C ARG A 678 -12.95 -12.73 -17.18
N GLY A 679 -12.58 -11.52 -17.61
CA GLY A 679 -12.16 -11.26 -18.98
C GLY A 679 -10.65 -11.47 -19.12
N SER A 680 -10.21 -12.08 -20.22
CA SER A 680 -8.86 -11.77 -20.73
C SER A 680 -8.96 -10.40 -21.39
N SER A 681 -8.39 -9.36 -20.75
CA SER A 681 -8.41 -8.01 -21.31
C SER A 681 -7.29 -7.87 -22.35
N HIS A 682 -7.63 -8.09 -23.61
CA HIS A 682 -6.88 -7.47 -24.70
C HIS A 682 -7.73 -6.32 -25.22
N MET A 683 -7.12 -5.14 -25.31
CA MET A 683 -7.70 -3.96 -25.95
C MET A 683 -8.05 -4.33 -27.40
N LEU A 684 -9.27 -4.04 -27.85
CA LEU A 684 -9.69 -4.23 -29.25
C LEU A 684 -8.95 -3.21 -30.15
N LYS A 685 -7.88 -3.65 -30.82
CA LYS A 685 -7.08 -2.79 -31.70
C LYS A 685 -7.79 -2.49 -33.02
N GLY A 686 -8.52 -3.46 -33.56
CA GLY A 686 -9.38 -3.31 -34.74
C GLY A 686 -10.88 -3.18 -34.40
N ASP A 687 -11.68 -2.81 -35.40
CA ASP A 687 -13.14 -2.90 -35.31
C ASP A 687 -13.60 -4.37 -35.41
N PHE A 688 -14.74 -4.70 -34.80
CA PHE A 688 -15.35 -6.03 -34.84
C PHE A 688 -16.61 -6.10 -35.73
N ALA A 689 -17.03 -5.00 -36.36
CA ALA A 689 -18.11 -5.04 -37.34
C ALA A 689 -17.84 -6.12 -38.41
N VAL A 690 -18.87 -6.87 -38.77
CA VAL A 690 -18.72 -8.07 -39.61
C VAL A 690 -19.89 -8.24 -40.57
N ASP A 691 -19.58 -8.56 -41.81
CA ASP A 691 -20.55 -8.81 -42.88
C ASP A 691 -21.00 -10.29 -42.87
N LYS A 692 -21.66 -10.69 -41.77
CA LYS A 692 -22.23 -12.04 -41.55
C LYS A 692 -23.60 -11.89 -40.91
N PRO A 693 -24.61 -12.71 -41.24
CA PRO A 693 -25.93 -12.60 -40.62
C PRO A 693 -25.88 -12.83 -39.10
N LEU A 694 -26.86 -12.29 -38.37
CA LEU A 694 -27.07 -12.68 -36.99
C LEU A 694 -27.53 -14.15 -36.95
N VAL A 695 -26.95 -14.92 -36.05
CA VAL A 695 -27.30 -16.33 -35.85
C VAL A 695 -27.75 -16.62 -34.42
N ILE A 696 -28.71 -17.54 -34.27
CA ILE A 696 -28.98 -18.27 -33.02
C ILE A 696 -28.32 -19.63 -33.12
N GLY A 697 -27.55 -20.02 -32.11
CA GLY A 697 -26.75 -21.24 -32.17
C GLY A 697 -25.45 -21.08 -32.97
N ASP A 698 -24.83 -22.21 -33.30
CA ASP A 698 -23.64 -22.30 -34.15
C ASP A 698 -23.69 -23.58 -34.99
N ARG A 699 -22.98 -23.57 -36.13
CA ARG A 699 -22.76 -24.77 -36.95
C ARG A 699 -21.64 -25.60 -36.30
N SER A 700 -21.95 -26.32 -35.22
CA SER A 700 -20.96 -27.25 -34.67
C SER A 700 -20.75 -28.41 -35.64
N ALA A 701 -19.52 -28.62 -36.11
CA ALA A 701 -19.16 -29.83 -36.83
C ALA A 701 -19.44 -31.03 -35.91
N THR A 702 -20.34 -31.91 -36.34
CA THR A 702 -20.50 -33.25 -35.78
C THR A 702 -19.13 -33.87 -35.61
N VAL A 703 -18.83 -34.31 -34.38
CA VAL A 703 -17.65 -35.05 -33.95
C VAL A 703 -17.07 -35.91 -35.08
N GLU A 704 -15.83 -35.62 -35.49
CA GLU A 704 -15.00 -36.57 -36.23
C GLU A 704 -14.83 -37.82 -35.37
N ALA A 705 -15.57 -38.88 -35.69
CA ALA A 705 -15.22 -40.22 -35.27
C ALA A 705 -14.12 -40.72 -36.22
N GLU A 706 -12.95 -40.97 -35.66
CA GLU A 706 -11.87 -41.69 -36.33
C GLU A 706 -12.39 -43.02 -36.91
N GLY A 707 -12.21 -43.23 -38.21
CA GLY A 707 -12.37 -44.52 -38.86
C GLY A 707 -13.60 -44.62 -39.76
N GLU A 708 -13.31 -44.93 -41.02
CA GLU A 708 -14.22 -45.08 -42.16
C GLU A 708 -15.61 -45.70 -41.88
N SER A 709 -16.59 -45.15 -42.60
CA SER A 709 -17.86 -45.75 -43.08
C SER A 709 -19.16 -45.23 -42.47
N GLU A 710 -20.01 -44.75 -43.39
CA GLU A 710 -21.45 -44.47 -43.29
C GLU A 710 -21.86 -43.30 -42.39
N ALA A 711 -22.37 -42.24 -43.03
CA ALA A 711 -23.15 -41.18 -42.40
C ALA A 711 -24.39 -41.80 -41.73
N LYS A 712 -24.27 -42.15 -40.46
CA LYS A 712 -25.42 -42.45 -39.60
C LYS A 712 -26.13 -41.13 -39.31
N GLU A 713 -27.43 -41.08 -39.59
CA GLU A 713 -28.33 -40.03 -39.11
C GLU A 713 -28.04 -39.78 -37.63
N ALA A 714 -27.66 -38.54 -37.30
CA ALA A 714 -27.43 -38.13 -35.92
C ALA A 714 -28.73 -38.32 -35.13
N LYS A 715 -28.69 -39.12 -34.05
CA LYS A 715 -29.84 -39.22 -33.15
C LYS A 715 -30.11 -37.84 -32.52
N PRO A 716 -31.37 -37.38 -32.44
CA PRO A 716 -31.71 -36.13 -31.79
C PRO A 716 -31.19 -36.13 -30.35
N TYR A 717 -30.58 -35.03 -29.92
CA TYR A 717 -30.18 -34.86 -28.52
C TYR A 717 -31.42 -34.77 -27.62
N GLU A 718 -31.56 -35.74 -26.70
CA GLU A 718 -32.68 -35.84 -25.76
C GLU A 718 -32.38 -35.25 -24.37
N GLY A 719 -31.22 -34.59 -24.19
CA GLY A 719 -30.83 -33.99 -22.91
C GLY A 719 -31.40 -32.58 -22.68
N PRO A 720 -31.27 -32.03 -21.46
CA PRO A 720 -31.73 -30.68 -21.12
C PRO A 720 -31.10 -29.58 -22.00
N LYS A 721 -31.95 -28.78 -22.64
CA LYS A 721 -31.55 -27.67 -23.50
C LYS A 721 -31.45 -26.35 -22.72
N ALA A 722 -30.70 -25.39 -23.26
CA ALA A 722 -30.74 -24.01 -22.77
C ALA A 722 -31.94 -23.28 -23.38
N GLY A 723 -32.44 -22.24 -22.72
CA GLY A 723 -33.55 -21.42 -23.20
C GLY A 723 -33.12 -19.98 -23.44
N LEU A 724 -33.66 -19.35 -24.47
CA LEU A 724 -33.41 -17.95 -24.82
C LEU A 724 -34.75 -17.24 -25.08
N ARG A 725 -34.92 -16.02 -24.56
CA ARG A 725 -36.10 -15.16 -24.84
C ARG A 725 -35.82 -13.68 -24.63
N GLU A 726 -36.73 -12.86 -25.15
CA GLU A 726 -36.75 -11.39 -25.11
C GLU A 726 -35.40 -10.77 -25.43
N VAL A 727 -34.76 -11.24 -26.51
CA VAL A 727 -33.46 -10.72 -26.89
C VAL A 727 -33.64 -9.39 -27.60
N ARG A 728 -33.10 -8.32 -27.00
CA ARG A 728 -33.15 -6.94 -27.49
C ARG A 728 -31.76 -6.43 -27.79
N VAL A 729 -31.58 -5.81 -28.96
CA VAL A 729 -30.36 -5.07 -29.31
C VAL A 729 -30.71 -3.60 -29.43
N PHE A 730 -29.99 -2.73 -28.72
CA PHE A 730 -30.10 -1.27 -28.73
C PHE A 730 -28.80 -0.69 -29.30
N ASN A 731 -28.88 0.34 -30.15
CA ASN A 731 -27.72 1.06 -30.69
C ASN A 731 -27.21 2.20 -29.76
N ARG A 732 -27.51 2.09 -28.47
CA ARG A 732 -27.05 3.01 -27.43
C ARG A 732 -26.76 2.23 -26.15
N ALA A 733 -25.92 2.81 -25.30
CA ALA A 733 -25.80 2.32 -23.93
C ALA A 733 -27.07 2.64 -23.13
N LEU A 734 -27.59 1.69 -22.36
CA LEU A 734 -28.72 1.92 -21.46
C LEU A 734 -28.24 2.37 -20.09
N SER A 735 -29.01 3.21 -19.40
CA SER A 735 -28.76 3.56 -18.01
C SER A 735 -29.00 2.38 -17.07
N THR A 736 -28.38 2.38 -15.90
CA THR A 736 -28.58 1.38 -14.85
C THR A 736 -30.06 1.30 -14.43
N THR A 737 -30.77 2.43 -14.49
CA THR A 737 -32.22 2.49 -14.23
C THR A 737 -33.01 1.74 -15.31
N GLU A 738 -32.72 1.96 -16.60
CA GLU A 738 -33.33 1.22 -17.72
C GLU A 738 -33.06 -0.28 -17.61
N LEU A 739 -31.83 -0.68 -17.30
CA LEU A 739 -31.46 -2.08 -17.14
C LEU A 739 -32.18 -2.77 -15.97
N LYS A 740 -32.45 -2.04 -14.88
CA LYS A 740 -33.29 -2.53 -13.78
C LYS A 740 -34.75 -2.62 -14.16
N LEU A 741 -35.26 -1.69 -14.97
CA LEU A 741 -36.62 -1.76 -15.47
C LEU A 741 -36.80 -2.99 -16.38
N LEU A 742 -35.87 -3.23 -17.31
CA LEU A 742 -35.85 -4.42 -18.17
C LEU A 742 -35.81 -5.72 -17.36
N ALA A 743 -34.97 -5.78 -16.33
CA ALA A 743 -34.82 -6.98 -15.50
C ALA A 743 -36.04 -7.30 -14.61
N ASN A 744 -36.85 -6.29 -14.27
CA ASN A 744 -38.03 -6.43 -13.40
C ASN A 744 -39.35 -6.34 -14.18
N ALA A 745 -39.31 -6.29 -15.51
CA ALA A 745 -40.50 -6.28 -16.34
C ALA A 745 -41.18 -7.66 -16.28
N LEU A 746 -42.51 -7.67 -16.09
CA LEU A 746 -43.31 -8.88 -16.17
C LEU A 746 -43.38 -9.36 -17.63
N THR A 747 -43.27 -10.67 -17.83
CA THR A 747 -43.49 -11.25 -19.17
C THR A 747 -44.95 -11.03 -19.61
N PRO A 748 -45.26 -11.04 -20.93
CA PRO A 748 -46.64 -10.98 -21.40
C PRO A 748 -47.56 -12.06 -20.79
N GLU A 749 -47.03 -13.23 -20.45
CA GLU A 749 -47.76 -14.33 -19.79
C GLU A 749 -48.00 -14.05 -18.30
N GLU A 750 -47.00 -13.53 -17.59
CA GLU A 750 -47.11 -13.09 -16.20
C GLU A 750 -48.12 -11.93 -16.07
N ARG A 751 -48.08 -10.96 -17.00
CA ARG A 751 -49.09 -9.90 -17.13
C ARG A 751 -50.51 -10.47 -17.29
N ARG A 752 -50.67 -11.46 -18.17
CA ARG A 752 -51.97 -12.15 -18.39
C ARG A 752 -52.43 -12.96 -17.17
N GLY A 753 -51.50 -13.59 -16.44
CA GLY A 753 -51.79 -14.41 -15.26
C GLY A 753 -52.08 -13.62 -13.98
N GLU A 754 -51.44 -12.46 -13.79
CA GLU A 754 -51.68 -11.57 -12.65
C GLU A 754 -52.91 -10.68 -12.85
N ALA A 755 -53.18 -10.19 -14.07
CA ALA A 755 -54.43 -9.50 -14.40
C ALA A 755 -55.69 -10.35 -14.20
N ALA A 756 -55.55 -11.68 -14.13
CA ALA A 756 -56.64 -12.63 -13.92
C ALA A 756 -56.97 -12.91 -12.43
N LYS A 757 -56.22 -12.35 -11.46
CA LYS A 757 -56.55 -12.48 -10.02
C LYS A 757 -57.54 -11.36 -9.62
N PRO A 758 -58.79 -11.68 -9.20
CA PRO A 758 -59.71 -10.66 -8.72
C PRO A 758 -59.15 -10.07 -7.43
N THR A 759 -58.84 -8.77 -7.44
CA THR A 759 -58.55 -8.05 -6.21
C THR A 759 -59.87 -7.89 -5.45
N GLU A 760 -60.08 -8.65 -4.37
CA GLU A 760 -61.12 -8.33 -3.38
C GLU A 760 -60.72 -7.03 -2.68
N VAL A 761 -61.10 -5.90 -3.28
CA VAL A 761 -61.02 -4.59 -2.62
C VAL A 761 -62.37 -4.29 -2.01
N SER A 762 -62.41 -4.18 -0.68
CA SER A 762 -63.57 -3.72 0.07
C SER A 762 -63.98 -2.30 -0.37
N GLY A 763 -65.27 -2.14 -0.66
CA GLY A 763 -65.84 -1.04 -1.46
C GLY A 763 -65.94 0.34 -0.83
N GLU A 764 -64.83 0.95 -0.44
CA GLU A 764 -64.75 2.42 -0.24
C GLU A 764 -63.48 3.05 -0.84
N ALA A 765 -62.48 2.25 -1.23
CA ALA A 765 -61.24 2.75 -1.86
C ALA A 765 -61.29 2.79 -3.41
N ALA A 766 -62.26 2.13 -4.04
CA ALA A 766 -62.33 2.01 -5.50
C ALA A 766 -62.84 3.29 -6.19
N GLU A 767 -63.69 4.08 -5.54
CA GLU A 767 -64.22 5.34 -6.11
C GLU A 767 -63.17 6.47 -6.09
N VAL A 768 -62.30 6.51 -5.09
CA VAL A 768 -61.22 7.52 -4.99
C VAL A 768 -60.05 7.22 -5.94
N ALA A 769 -59.83 5.95 -6.30
CA ALA A 769 -58.82 5.54 -7.27
C ALA A 769 -59.28 5.80 -8.72
N ALA A 770 -60.57 5.67 -9.01
CA ALA A 770 -61.13 5.90 -10.35
C ALA A 770 -61.19 7.40 -10.72
N GLU A 771 -61.52 8.29 -9.77
CA GLU A 771 -61.59 9.75 -10.04
C GLU A 771 -60.20 10.41 -10.24
N ASN A 772 -59.10 9.77 -9.83
CA ASN A 772 -57.73 10.28 -10.06
C ASN A 772 -57.07 9.74 -11.36
N ALA A 773 -57.73 8.82 -12.08
CA ALA A 773 -57.19 8.21 -13.30
C ALA A 773 -57.62 8.94 -14.59
N GLU A 774 -58.71 9.72 -14.56
CA GLU A 774 -59.16 10.54 -15.69
C GLU A 774 -58.69 11.99 -15.53
N GLY A 775 -57.49 12.31 -16.04
CA GLY A 775 -57.09 13.73 -16.07
C GLY A 775 -55.71 14.10 -16.62
N SER A 776 -54.79 13.16 -16.84
CA SER A 776 -53.49 13.48 -17.46
C SER A 776 -52.94 12.29 -18.25
N GLU A 777 -52.67 12.53 -19.53
CA GLU A 777 -52.33 11.54 -20.56
C GLU A 777 -51.19 10.57 -20.20
N PRO A 778 -51.34 9.26 -20.47
CA PRO A 778 -50.25 8.28 -20.38
C PRO A 778 -49.01 8.68 -21.20
N GLU A 779 -49.19 9.26 -22.40
CA GLU A 779 -48.11 9.70 -23.30
C GLU A 779 -47.17 10.74 -22.66
N PHE A 780 -47.71 11.74 -21.95
CA PHE A 780 -46.90 12.79 -21.31
C PHE A 780 -45.97 12.26 -20.21
N LYS A 781 -46.37 11.19 -19.51
CA LYS A 781 -45.53 10.52 -18.51
C LYS A 781 -44.42 9.68 -19.15
N HIS A 782 -44.66 9.09 -20.33
CA HIS A 782 -43.64 8.35 -21.07
C HIS A 782 -42.54 9.28 -21.59
N GLU A 783 -42.88 10.43 -22.16
CA GLU A 783 -41.90 11.38 -22.69
C GLU A 783 -41.01 11.97 -21.58
N ALA A 784 -41.60 12.31 -20.42
CA ALA A 784 -40.86 12.82 -19.27
C ALA A 784 -39.87 11.77 -18.69
N VAL A 785 -40.32 10.52 -18.51
CA VAL A 785 -39.45 9.44 -18.02
C VAL A 785 -38.40 9.07 -19.08
N ALA A 786 -38.75 9.03 -20.36
CA ALA A 786 -37.80 8.79 -21.45
C ALA A 786 -36.70 9.84 -21.49
N GLY A 787 -37.04 11.12 -21.32
CA GLY A 787 -36.07 12.22 -21.21
C GLY A 787 -35.11 12.05 -20.03
N LEU A 788 -35.63 11.69 -18.85
CA LEU A 788 -34.81 11.41 -17.67
C LEU A 788 -33.88 10.20 -17.84
N LEU A 789 -34.35 9.13 -18.48
CA LEU A 789 -33.53 7.93 -18.74
C LEU A 789 -32.48 8.17 -19.81
N ALA A 790 -32.79 8.95 -20.85
CA ALA A 790 -31.82 9.39 -21.85
C ALA A 790 -30.71 10.27 -21.22
N GLU A 791 -31.10 11.21 -20.33
CA GLU A 791 -30.15 12.00 -19.55
C GLU A 791 -29.26 11.09 -18.67
N ALA A 792 -29.86 10.14 -17.94
CA ALA A 792 -29.11 9.19 -17.13
C ALA A 792 -28.13 8.35 -17.96
N SER A 793 -28.54 7.87 -19.14
CA SER A 793 -27.67 7.11 -20.05
C SER A 793 -26.47 7.94 -20.53
N ALA A 794 -26.70 9.22 -20.89
CA ALA A 794 -25.63 10.13 -21.30
C ALA A 794 -24.64 10.40 -20.15
N LEU A 795 -25.16 10.71 -18.95
CA LEU A 795 -24.37 10.95 -17.75
C LEU A 795 -23.59 9.71 -17.29
N GLU A 796 -24.19 8.53 -17.32
CA GLU A 796 -23.50 7.27 -17.01
C GLU A 796 -22.43 6.95 -18.06
N SER A 797 -22.65 7.26 -19.33
CA SER A 797 -21.64 7.12 -20.38
C SER A 797 -20.45 8.04 -20.16
N GLU A 798 -20.70 9.31 -19.84
CA GLU A 798 -19.65 10.27 -19.49
C GLU A 798 -18.84 9.78 -18.28
N LEU A 799 -19.52 9.32 -17.22
CA LEU A 799 -18.87 8.80 -16.02
C LEU A 799 -18.10 7.49 -16.30
N ALA A 800 -18.59 6.62 -17.18
CA ALA A 800 -17.89 5.41 -17.58
C ALA A 800 -16.58 5.72 -18.30
N VAL A 801 -16.58 6.72 -19.19
CA VAL A 801 -15.39 7.24 -19.86
C VAL A 801 -14.39 7.79 -18.83
N MET A 802 -14.85 8.66 -17.91
CA MET A 802 -13.99 9.20 -16.84
C MET A 802 -13.38 8.09 -15.96
N ARG A 803 -14.18 7.10 -15.57
CA ARG A 803 -13.73 5.95 -14.76
C ARG A 803 -12.72 5.07 -15.49
N ALA A 804 -12.81 4.96 -16.81
CA ALA A 804 -11.85 4.21 -17.60
C ALA A 804 -10.46 4.84 -17.62
N TYR A 805 -10.38 6.17 -17.40
CA TYR A 805 -9.12 6.92 -17.31
C TYR A 805 -8.64 7.13 -15.88
N ALA A 806 -9.52 7.04 -14.89
CA ALA A 806 -9.16 7.15 -13.49
C ALA A 806 -8.40 5.90 -12.99
N PRO A 807 -7.24 6.05 -12.34
CA PRO A 807 -6.62 4.94 -11.63
C PRO A 807 -7.52 4.41 -10.52
N VAL A 808 -7.45 3.10 -10.27
CA VAL A 808 -8.18 2.45 -9.18
C VAL A 808 -7.22 2.15 -8.04
N THR A 809 -7.65 2.35 -6.80
CA THR A 809 -6.83 1.98 -5.63
C THR A 809 -7.64 1.29 -4.55
N MET A 810 -6.96 0.44 -3.78
CA MET A 810 -7.53 -0.23 -2.62
C MET A 810 -7.64 0.74 -1.45
N VAL A 811 -8.78 0.70 -0.76
CA VAL A 811 -9.06 1.51 0.42
C VAL A 811 -9.52 0.61 1.57
N MET A 812 -9.60 1.18 2.77
CA MET A 812 -10.31 0.56 3.88
C MET A 812 -11.77 1.00 3.86
N GLU A 813 -12.65 0.13 4.36
CA GLU A 813 -14.05 0.44 4.59
C GLU A 813 -14.51 -0.38 5.79
N GLU A 814 -15.12 0.30 6.75
CA GLU A 814 -15.69 -0.31 7.95
C GLU A 814 -17.15 -0.72 7.75
N LYS A 815 -17.56 -1.80 8.40
CA LYS A 815 -18.95 -2.26 8.34
C LYS A 815 -19.83 -1.31 9.14
N ALA A 816 -20.80 -0.67 8.48
CA ALA A 816 -21.71 0.29 9.12
C ALA A 816 -22.64 -0.36 10.17
N ASP A 817 -23.05 -1.61 9.97
CA ASP A 817 -24.08 -2.28 10.78
C ASP A 817 -23.49 -3.21 11.86
N SER A 818 -22.22 -3.03 12.26
CA SER A 818 -21.56 -3.88 13.25
C SER A 818 -20.63 -3.07 14.14
N GLU A 819 -20.68 -3.35 15.45
CA GLU A 819 -19.67 -2.89 16.40
C GLU A 819 -18.35 -3.65 16.19
N PRO A 820 -17.18 -2.99 16.32
CA PRO A 820 -15.87 -3.65 16.32
C PRO A 820 -15.70 -4.64 17.48
N PHE A 821 -15.28 -5.87 17.17
CA PHE A 821 -14.98 -6.89 18.18
C PHE A 821 -13.88 -7.85 17.71
N ALA A 822 -13.29 -8.55 18.68
CA ALA A 822 -12.38 -9.67 18.45
C ALA A 822 -12.66 -10.81 19.44
N HIS A 823 -12.10 -11.98 19.18
CA HIS A 823 -11.96 -13.03 20.18
C HIS A 823 -10.50 -13.11 20.59
N VAL A 824 -10.24 -13.27 21.89
CA VAL A 824 -8.92 -13.66 22.38
C VAL A 824 -8.62 -15.05 21.82
N LEU A 825 -7.51 -15.22 21.10
CA LEU A 825 -7.13 -16.53 20.55
C LEU A 825 -6.18 -17.23 21.52
N GLU A 826 -6.51 -18.44 21.97
CA GLU A 826 -5.63 -19.19 22.86
C GLU A 826 -4.31 -19.51 22.14
N ARG A 827 -3.20 -18.98 22.66
CA ARG A 827 -1.87 -19.08 22.02
C ARG A 827 -1.82 -18.56 20.58
N GLY A 828 -2.68 -17.60 20.24
CA GLY A 828 -2.74 -17.02 18.90
C GLY A 828 -3.39 -17.92 17.84
N LEU A 829 -3.94 -19.08 18.23
CA LEU A 829 -4.51 -20.04 17.28
C LEU A 829 -5.92 -19.62 16.84
N TYR A 830 -6.10 -19.35 15.54
CA TYR A 830 -7.36 -18.85 14.97
C TYR A 830 -8.57 -19.75 15.23
N ASP A 831 -8.37 -21.05 15.45
CA ASP A 831 -9.41 -22.04 15.71
C ASP A 831 -9.69 -22.27 17.20
N LYS A 832 -8.99 -21.56 18.10
CA LYS A 832 -9.16 -21.61 19.56
C LYS A 832 -9.66 -20.28 20.09
N LEU A 833 -10.95 -20.04 19.90
CA LEU A 833 -11.62 -18.82 20.36
C LEU A 833 -11.85 -18.84 21.87
N GLY A 834 -11.33 -17.83 22.57
CA GLY A 834 -11.60 -17.51 23.96
C GLY A 834 -12.64 -16.39 24.10
N GLU A 835 -12.43 -15.54 25.12
CA GLU A 835 -13.31 -14.41 25.45
C GLU A 835 -13.54 -13.48 24.24
N ARG A 836 -14.79 -13.09 23.99
CA ARG A 836 -15.12 -12.02 23.04
C ARG A 836 -14.86 -10.67 23.71
N VAL A 837 -14.10 -9.80 23.06
CA VAL A 837 -13.75 -8.46 23.54
C VAL A 837 -14.20 -7.39 22.54
N THR A 838 -14.59 -6.23 23.05
CA THR A 838 -14.87 -5.01 22.27
C THR A 838 -13.58 -4.23 22.07
N ALA A 839 -13.61 -3.23 21.18
CA ALA A 839 -12.44 -2.40 20.94
C ALA A 839 -12.01 -1.58 22.17
N GLY A 840 -10.70 -1.44 22.36
CA GLY A 840 -10.08 -0.76 23.49
C GLY A 840 -8.57 -0.59 23.34
N VAL A 841 -7.98 0.22 24.19
CA VAL A 841 -6.55 0.58 24.19
C VAL A 841 -5.87 0.02 25.47
N PRO A 842 -4.53 -0.17 25.48
CA PRO A 842 -3.82 -0.67 26.65
C PRO A 842 -4.00 0.22 27.89
N GLU A 843 -4.20 -0.36 29.07
CA GLU A 843 -4.43 0.33 30.35
C GLU A 843 -3.22 1.15 30.81
N ALA A 844 -2.02 0.78 30.37
CA ALA A 844 -0.79 1.54 30.63
C ALA A 844 -0.73 2.90 29.91
N LEU A 845 -1.67 3.17 29.00
CA LEU A 845 -1.81 4.44 28.29
C LEU A 845 -3.15 5.11 28.67
N PRO A 846 -3.32 6.42 28.39
CA PRO A 846 -4.59 7.09 28.65
C PRO A 846 -5.77 6.35 28.01
N PRO A 847 -6.94 6.31 28.66
CA PRO A 847 -8.13 5.71 28.08
C PRO A 847 -8.59 6.48 26.84
N LEU A 848 -9.50 5.90 26.05
CA LEU A 848 -10.18 6.66 24.99
C LEU A 848 -10.90 7.88 25.60
N PRO A 849 -10.83 9.07 24.98
CA PRO A 849 -11.50 10.27 25.47
C PRO A 849 -13.01 10.07 25.64
N GLU A 850 -13.59 10.72 26.66
CA GLU A 850 -15.03 10.60 26.94
C GLU A 850 -15.86 11.11 25.76
N GLY A 851 -16.79 10.27 25.26
CA GLY A 851 -17.66 10.60 24.13
C GLY A 851 -17.12 10.17 22.75
N GLU A 852 -15.87 9.71 22.65
CA GLU A 852 -15.35 9.10 21.42
C GLU A 852 -15.94 7.69 21.20
N SER A 853 -16.21 7.38 19.94
CA SER A 853 -16.71 6.06 19.55
C SER A 853 -15.58 5.03 19.56
N ALA A 854 -15.82 3.82 20.11
CA ALA A 854 -14.87 2.71 20.09
C ALA A 854 -14.78 2.03 18.69
N ASN A 855 -14.40 2.81 17.68
CA ASN A 855 -14.17 2.41 16.30
C ASN A 855 -12.85 2.99 15.77
N ARG A 856 -12.49 2.73 14.50
CA ARG A 856 -11.19 3.22 13.99
C ARG A 856 -11.05 4.73 14.03
N LEU A 857 -12.13 5.51 13.90
CA LEU A 857 -12.04 6.97 14.00
C LEU A 857 -11.70 7.42 15.43
N GLY A 858 -12.31 6.81 16.45
CA GLY A 858 -11.94 7.08 17.85
C GLY A 858 -10.50 6.65 18.16
N LEU A 859 -10.06 5.49 17.65
CA LEU A 859 -8.66 5.08 17.74
C LEU A 859 -7.72 6.11 17.08
N ALA A 860 -8.06 6.57 15.88
CA ALA A 860 -7.24 7.49 15.12
C ALA A 860 -7.03 8.82 15.85
N ARG A 861 -8.08 9.34 16.51
CA ARG A 861 -8.00 10.53 17.36
C ARG A 861 -7.20 10.29 18.62
N TRP A 862 -7.41 9.15 19.29
CA TRP A 862 -6.64 8.76 20.48
C TRP A 862 -5.14 8.62 20.22
N ILE A 863 -4.74 8.17 19.03
CA ILE A 863 -3.32 8.08 18.66
C ILE A 863 -2.66 9.47 18.72
N VAL A 864 -3.35 10.52 18.30
CA VAL A 864 -2.79 11.88 18.20
C VAL A 864 -3.32 12.82 19.27
N ASP A 865 -3.94 12.26 20.31
CA ASP A 865 -4.39 13.00 21.47
C ASP A 865 -3.18 13.59 22.22
N GLU A 866 -3.34 14.79 22.77
CA GLU A 866 -2.26 15.48 23.49
C GLU A 866 -1.85 14.75 24.77
N ASP A 867 -2.78 13.99 25.37
CA ASP A 867 -2.50 13.16 26.54
C ASP A 867 -1.72 11.88 26.17
N ASN A 868 -1.70 11.48 24.89
CA ASN A 868 -0.96 10.30 24.43
C ASN A 868 0.56 10.56 24.46
N PRO A 869 1.32 9.91 25.34
CA PRO A 869 2.72 10.28 25.59
C PRO A 869 3.70 9.77 24.52
N LEU A 870 3.26 8.89 23.62
CA LEU A 870 4.14 8.16 22.71
C LEU A 870 4.22 8.79 21.33
N THR A 871 3.09 9.17 20.73
CA THR A 871 3.05 9.53 19.30
C THR A 871 3.99 10.66 18.92
N ALA A 872 4.01 11.74 19.70
CA ALA A 872 4.91 12.86 19.46
C ALA A 872 6.39 12.45 19.65
N ARG A 873 6.73 11.76 20.74
CA ARG A 873 8.11 11.31 21.03
C ARG A 873 8.63 10.35 19.96
N VAL A 874 7.83 9.36 19.59
CA VAL A 874 8.17 8.34 18.60
C VAL A 874 8.38 8.97 17.22
N THR A 875 7.50 9.88 16.83
CA THR A 875 7.59 10.58 15.54
C THR A 875 8.82 11.48 15.47
N ILE A 876 9.05 12.30 16.50
CA ILE A 876 10.24 13.15 16.61
C ILE A 876 11.52 12.32 16.57
N ASN A 877 11.57 11.20 17.30
CA ASN A 877 12.74 10.34 17.34
C ASN A 877 13.11 9.79 15.95
N ARG A 878 12.11 9.58 15.07
CA ARG A 878 12.35 9.15 13.69
C ARG A 878 12.79 10.28 12.79
N PHE A 879 12.15 11.45 12.87
CA PHE A 879 12.61 12.62 12.14
C PHE A 879 14.07 12.95 12.52
N TRP A 880 14.41 12.80 13.80
CA TRP A 880 15.78 12.89 14.29
C TRP A 880 16.71 11.84 13.67
N GLN A 881 16.30 10.56 13.65
CA GLN A 881 17.06 9.48 13.02
C GLN A 881 17.36 9.75 11.55
N GLU A 882 16.41 10.31 10.80
CA GLU A 882 16.59 10.59 9.38
C GLU A 882 17.68 11.65 9.12
N ILE A 883 17.81 12.64 10.00
CA ILE A 883 18.78 13.72 9.90
C ILE A 883 20.14 13.35 10.52
N PHE A 884 20.14 12.77 11.72
CA PHE A 884 21.35 12.50 12.48
C PHE A 884 21.87 11.06 12.32
N GLY A 885 21.12 10.20 11.63
CA GLY A 885 21.50 8.82 11.31
C GLY A 885 21.02 7.79 12.33
N ALA A 886 20.80 8.19 13.58
CA ALA A 886 20.27 7.36 14.66
C ALA A 886 19.35 8.19 15.56
N GLY A 887 18.26 7.59 16.06
CA GLY A 887 17.31 8.27 16.95
C GLY A 887 17.92 8.57 18.33
N LEU A 888 17.37 9.56 19.05
CA LEU A 888 17.67 9.80 20.47
C LEU A 888 17.43 8.54 21.30
N VAL A 889 16.35 7.82 20.99
CA VAL A 889 16.12 6.40 21.33
C VAL A 889 16.57 5.55 20.14
N GLU A 890 17.58 4.71 20.36
CA GLU A 890 18.18 3.89 19.29
C GLU A 890 17.23 2.82 18.74
N THR A 891 16.46 2.20 19.63
CA THR A 891 15.42 1.21 19.32
C THR A 891 14.15 1.93 18.90
N THR A 892 14.13 2.49 17.70
CA THR A 892 12.99 3.29 17.20
C THR A 892 11.64 2.56 17.14
N GLU A 893 11.69 1.23 17.17
CA GLU A 893 10.58 0.30 17.20
C GLU A 893 10.10 -0.06 18.62
N ASP A 894 10.89 0.26 19.65
CA ASP A 894 10.64 -0.15 21.03
C ASP A 894 11.02 0.96 22.02
N PHE A 895 9.99 1.66 22.51
CA PHE A 895 10.01 2.65 23.59
C PHE A 895 9.58 2.03 24.92
N GLY A 896 9.36 0.71 24.96
CA GLY A 896 9.04 -0.05 26.16
C GLY A 896 10.29 -0.40 26.96
N SER A 897 10.14 -1.40 27.83
CA SER A 897 11.10 -1.78 28.86
C SER A 897 12.33 -2.51 28.33
N GLN A 898 12.31 -2.98 27.07
CA GLN A 898 13.46 -3.55 26.37
C GLN A 898 14.12 -2.55 25.42
N GLY A 899 13.51 -1.37 25.23
CA GLY A 899 14.07 -0.28 24.46
C GLY A 899 15.28 0.37 25.11
N SER A 900 16.13 0.99 24.29
CA SER A 900 17.23 1.83 24.77
C SER A 900 16.68 3.11 25.40
N PRO A 901 17.24 3.59 26.53
CA PRO A 901 16.86 4.90 27.06
C PRO A 901 17.28 6.02 26.08
N PRO A 902 16.57 7.16 26.07
CA PRO A 902 16.96 8.31 25.25
C PRO A 902 18.32 8.87 25.69
N THR A 903 19.16 9.24 24.73
CA THR A 903 20.46 9.89 25.02
C THR A 903 20.29 11.30 25.58
N HIS A 904 19.22 11.98 25.20
CA HIS A 904 18.83 13.32 25.62
C HIS A 904 17.31 13.35 25.93
N PRO A 905 16.86 12.87 27.10
CA PRO A 905 15.44 12.77 27.44
C PRO A 905 14.72 14.13 27.38
N GLU A 906 15.32 15.16 27.96
CA GLU A 906 14.72 16.52 27.98
C GLU A 906 14.62 17.11 26.56
N LEU A 907 15.57 16.81 25.68
CA LEU A 907 15.49 17.25 24.27
C LEU A 907 14.36 16.53 23.53
N LEU A 908 14.19 15.22 23.77
CA LEU A 908 13.11 14.44 23.17
C LEU A 908 11.74 15.00 23.57
N ASP A 909 11.55 15.28 24.86
CA ASP A 909 10.30 15.82 25.39
C ASP A 909 10.05 17.25 24.93
N TRP A 910 11.09 18.08 24.89
CA TRP A 910 10.99 19.45 24.36
C TRP A 910 10.57 19.46 22.89
N LEU A 911 11.18 18.60 22.05
CA LEU A 911 10.81 18.49 20.63
C LEU A 911 9.42 17.87 20.45
N ALA A 912 9.04 16.88 21.26
CA ALA A 912 7.72 16.27 21.21
C ALA A 912 6.63 17.31 21.56
N HIS A 913 6.84 18.10 22.61
CA HIS A 913 5.97 19.21 22.97
C HIS A 913 5.91 20.26 21.86
N GLU A 914 7.05 20.68 21.31
CA GLU A 914 7.12 21.65 20.20
C GLU A 914 6.36 21.16 18.96
N PHE A 915 6.41 19.86 18.67
CA PHE A 915 5.70 19.28 17.54
C PHE A 915 4.18 19.40 17.70
N VAL A 916 3.65 19.09 18.89
CA VAL A 916 2.23 19.29 19.17
C VAL A 916 1.87 20.77 19.19
N ALA A 917 2.67 21.60 19.87
CA ALA A 917 2.41 23.04 20.04
C ALA A 917 2.46 23.84 18.72
N SER A 918 3.24 23.40 17.75
CA SER A 918 3.28 23.98 16.40
C SER A 918 2.07 23.58 15.53
N GLY A 919 1.15 22.76 16.05
CA GLY A 919 0.03 22.22 15.29
C GLY A 919 0.46 21.05 14.40
N TRP A 920 1.36 20.20 14.89
CA TRP A 920 1.88 19.03 14.19
C TRP A 920 2.61 19.38 12.87
N ASP A 921 3.31 20.52 12.84
CA ASP A 921 4.02 21.02 11.67
C ASP A 921 5.33 20.25 11.43
N VAL A 922 5.33 19.40 10.41
CA VAL A 922 6.46 18.54 10.06
C VAL A 922 7.64 19.36 9.54
N LYS A 923 7.42 20.28 8.60
CA LYS A 923 8.50 21.10 8.01
C LYS A 923 9.15 22.03 9.04
N HIS A 924 8.39 22.53 10.01
CA HIS A 924 8.91 23.30 11.15
C HIS A 924 9.93 22.50 11.95
N ILE A 925 9.62 21.26 12.31
CA ILE A 925 10.54 20.39 13.05
C ILE A 925 11.82 20.10 12.25
N TYR A 926 11.71 19.80 10.95
CA TYR A 926 12.92 19.64 10.12
C TYR A 926 13.73 20.94 10.02
N LYS A 927 13.07 22.09 9.84
CA LYS A 927 13.75 23.39 9.82
C LYS A 927 14.49 23.63 11.13
N LEU A 928 13.85 23.36 12.28
CA LEU A 928 14.44 23.52 13.60
C LEU A 928 15.71 22.68 13.78
N MET A 929 15.69 21.41 13.37
CA MET A 929 16.88 20.56 13.39
C MET A 929 17.99 21.08 12.47
N LEU A 930 17.65 21.48 11.24
CA LEU A 930 18.63 21.96 10.25
C LEU A 930 19.24 23.31 10.66
N MET A 931 18.47 24.18 11.31
CA MET A 931 18.93 25.49 11.79
C MET A 931 19.81 25.42 13.05
N SER A 932 19.93 24.25 13.69
CA SER A 932 20.78 24.07 14.89
C SER A 932 22.27 24.12 14.57
N SER A 933 23.07 24.69 15.47
CA SER A 933 24.54 24.57 15.43
C SER A 933 24.97 23.12 15.44
N THR A 934 24.25 22.27 16.18
CA THR A 934 24.46 20.82 16.28
C THR A 934 24.49 20.17 14.90
N TYR A 935 23.52 20.47 14.04
CA TYR A 935 23.47 19.97 12.67
C TYR A 935 24.58 20.55 11.79
N ARG A 936 24.95 21.81 11.99
CA ARG A 936 25.94 22.54 11.17
C ARG A 936 27.39 22.15 11.48
N GLN A 937 27.64 21.37 12.53
CA GLN A 937 28.98 20.91 12.91
C GLN A 937 29.73 20.14 11.80
N SER A 938 31.05 20.27 11.80
CA SER A 938 31.96 19.41 11.03
C SER A 938 31.89 17.96 11.50
N SER A 939 32.00 17.00 10.58
CA SER A 939 32.07 15.56 10.89
C SER A 939 33.47 15.07 11.24
N LYS A 940 34.45 16.00 11.37
CA LYS A 940 35.83 15.66 11.72
C LYS A 940 35.88 14.87 13.02
N VAL A 941 36.49 13.69 12.96
CA VAL A 941 36.64 12.81 14.13
C VAL A 941 37.81 13.31 14.98
N ARG A 942 37.55 13.68 16.23
CA ARG A 942 38.60 14.03 17.20
C ARG A 942 38.88 12.83 18.13
N PRO A 943 40.15 12.48 18.40
CA PRO A 943 40.48 11.28 19.19
C PRO A 943 39.83 11.21 20.57
N GLU A 944 39.71 12.35 21.26
CA GLU A 944 39.09 12.46 22.57
C GLU A 944 37.58 12.20 22.53
N VAL A 945 36.89 12.64 21.46
CA VAL A 945 35.47 12.36 21.24
C VAL A 945 35.28 10.88 20.92
N LEU A 946 36.07 10.32 20.01
CA LEU A 946 35.96 8.92 19.58
C LEU A 946 36.13 7.93 20.75
N LYS A 947 36.94 8.30 21.76
CA LYS A 947 37.17 7.47 22.95
C LYS A 947 35.94 7.41 23.88
N VAL A 948 35.19 8.51 23.98
CA VAL A 948 34.03 8.63 24.88
C VAL A 948 32.75 8.21 24.17
N ASP A 949 32.59 8.61 22.91
CA ASP A 949 31.39 8.45 22.11
C ASP A 949 31.73 8.02 20.67
N PRO A 950 32.08 6.73 20.47
CA PRO A 950 32.50 6.24 19.16
C PRO A 950 31.39 6.34 18.12
N GLU A 951 30.14 6.14 18.53
CA GLU A 951 28.94 6.13 17.69
C GLU A 951 28.31 7.52 17.50
N ASN A 952 28.92 8.59 18.04
CA ASN A 952 28.43 9.96 17.94
C ASN A 952 27.01 10.19 18.51
N ARG A 953 26.64 9.46 19.58
CA ARG A 953 25.35 9.52 20.27
C ARG A 953 25.16 10.80 21.08
N LEU A 954 26.25 11.43 21.52
CA LEU A 954 26.30 12.70 22.26
C LEU A 954 26.42 13.92 21.32
N LEU A 955 26.65 13.69 20.03
CA LEU A 955 26.61 14.72 18.99
C LEU A 955 27.64 15.84 19.15
N ALA A 956 28.84 15.49 19.62
CA ALA A 956 30.00 16.40 19.67
C ALA A 956 30.59 16.72 18.28
N ARG A 957 30.06 16.12 17.22
CA ARG A 957 30.42 16.32 15.81
C ARG A 957 29.22 16.09 14.90
N GLY A 958 29.26 16.62 13.68
CA GLY A 958 28.21 16.42 12.68
C GLY A 958 28.10 14.97 12.22
N ALA A 959 26.87 14.49 12.03
CA ALA A 959 26.58 13.11 11.62
C ALA A 959 27.21 12.74 10.26
N ARG A 960 27.79 11.53 10.15
CA ARG A 960 28.34 10.99 8.91
C ARG A 960 27.94 9.52 8.79
N PHE A 961 27.18 9.19 7.76
CA PHE A 961 26.71 7.84 7.47
C PHE A 961 26.46 7.66 5.95
N ARG A 962 26.42 6.40 5.51
CA ARG A 962 26.14 6.01 4.13
C ARG A 962 24.70 6.39 3.76
N PHE A 963 24.53 6.98 2.59
CA PHE A 963 23.21 7.26 2.03
C PHE A 963 22.41 5.98 1.80
N ASP A 964 21.08 6.09 1.89
CA ASP A 964 20.19 4.98 1.59
C ASP A 964 20.19 4.67 0.07
N ALA A 965 19.79 3.45 -0.30
CA ALA A 965 19.88 2.93 -1.66
C ALA A 965 19.31 3.86 -2.74
N GLU A 966 18.14 4.45 -2.45
CA GLU A 966 17.42 5.35 -3.35
C GLU A 966 18.23 6.61 -3.63
N VAL A 967 18.86 7.19 -2.60
CA VAL A 967 19.69 8.40 -2.73
C VAL A 967 20.95 8.12 -3.55
N ILE A 968 21.54 6.94 -3.40
CA ILE A 968 22.73 6.52 -4.18
C ILE A 968 22.39 6.39 -5.68
N ARG A 969 21.25 5.77 -6.02
CA ARG A 969 20.82 5.66 -7.41
C ARG A 969 20.37 7.02 -7.97
N ASP A 970 19.54 7.74 -7.23
CA ASP A 970 18.95 9.01 -7.69
C ASP A 970 20.02 10.08 -7.92
N GLN A 971 21.07 10.15 -7.08
CA GLN A 971 22.16 11.10 -7.30
C GLN A 971 22.98 10.79 -8.56
N ALA A 972 23.17 9.50 -8.89
CA ALA A 972 23.89 9.11 -10.10
C ALA A 972 23.13 9.57 -11.35
N LEU A 973 21.81 9.33 -11.37
CA LEU A 973 20.92 9.77 -12.45
C LEU A 973 20.84 11.30 -12.56
N TRP A 974 20.79 11.99 -11.43
CA TRP A 974 20.71 13.45 -11.38
C TRP A 974 21.97 14.11 -11.93
N LEU A 975 23.14 13.67 -11.47
CA LEU A 975 24.42 14.22 -11.90
C LEU A 975 24.71 13.94 -13.39
N SER A 976 24.19 12.83 -13.89
CA SER A 976 24.29 12.43 -15.30
C SER A 976 23.18 13.00 -16.18
N THR A 977 22.28 13.84 -15.65
CA THR A 977 21.12 14.40 -16.39
C THR A 977 20.15 13.35 -16.97
N LEU A 978 20.22 12.10 -16.48
CA LEU A 978 19.31 11.03 -16.87
C LEU A 978 18.01 11.04 -16.06
N LEU A 979 18.02 11.59 -14.84
CA LEU A 979 16.87 11.52 -13.94
C LEU A 979 15.63 12.15 -14.57
N VAL A 980 14.57 11.36 -14.71
CA VAL A 980 13.24 11.84 -15.09
C VAL A 980 12.51 12.31 -13.84
N GLU A 981 12.14 13.59 -13.82
CA GLU A 981 11.60 14.29 -12.65
C GLU A 981 10.07 14.19 -12.51
N ASP A 982 9.39 13.44 -13.40
CA ASP A 982 7.95 13.22 -13.32
C ASP A 982 7.57 12.60 -11.99
N MET A 983 6.61 13.23 -11.29
CA MET A 983 6.10 12.77 -10.01
C MET A 983 4.83 11.93 -10.16
N GLY A 984 4.70 10.90 -9.33
CA GLY A 984 3.52 10.06 -9.23
C GLY A 984 3.34 9.01 -10.35
N GLY A 985 2.15 8.43 -10.45
CA GLY A 985 1.79 7.48 -11.51
C GLY A 985 2.22 6.03 -11.24
N PRO A 986 1.97 5.10 -12.18
CA PRO A 986 2.25 3.69 -11.96
C PRO A 986 3.75 3.39 -11.76
N PRO A 987 4.09 2.28 -11.06
CA PRO A 987 5.48 1.89 -10.86
C PRO A 987 6.16 1.52 -12.18
N VAL A 988 7.48 1.71 -12.23
CA VAL A 988 8.33 1.39 -13.39
C VAL A 988 9.36 0.32 -13.07
N LYS A 989 9.92 -0.31 -14.09
CA LYS A 989 10.87 -1.43 -13.99
C LYS A 989 12.22 -1.04 -14.62
N PRO A 990 13.12 -0.39 -13.87
CA PRO A 990 14.50 -0.12 -14.31
C PRO A 990 15.30 -1.40 -14.58
N TYR A 991 16.61 -1.25 -14.83
CA TYR A 991 17.50 -2.40 -15.01
C TYR A 991 17.47 -3.37 -13.83
N GLN A 992 17.47 -4.66 -14.16
CA GLN A 992 17.61 -5.76 -13.21
C GLN A 992 18.22 -6.99 -13.91
N PRO A 993 19.02 -7.81 -13.20
CA PRO A 993 19.40 -9.13 -13.68
C PRO A 993 18.20 -10.01 -14.06
N ALA A 994 18.34 -10.72 -15.18
CA ALA A 994 17.30 -11.63 -15.67
C ALA A 994 17.11 -12.84 -14.75
N GLY A 995 15.90 -13.39 -14.71
CA GLY A 995 15.59 -14.67 -14.08
C GLY A 995 15.27 -14.64 -12.58
N LEU A 996 15.53 -13.54 -11.85
CA LEU A 996 15.28 -13.45 -10.41
C LEU A 996 13.81 -13.69 -10.05
N TRP A 997 12.87 -13.00 -10.72
CA TRP A 997 11.43 -13.18 -10.49
C TRP A 997 10.95 -14.59 -10.85
N LYS A 998 11.54 -15.22 -11.86
CA LYS A 998 11.17 -16.56 -12.31
C LYS A 998 11.51 -17.61 -11.26
N THR A 999 12.56 -17.40 -10.47
CA THR A 999 13.00 -18.33 -9.42
C THR A 999 12.05 -18.38 -8.24
N VAL A 1000 11.39 -17.26 -7.91
CA VAL A 1000 10.47 -17.16 -6.76
C VAL A 1000 9.00 -17.28 -7.14
N ALA A 1001 8.66 -17.19 -8.43
CA ALA A 1001 7.28 -17.12 -8.87
C ALA A 1001 6.63 -18.50 -9.08
N TYR A 1002 5.35 -18.57 -8.75
CA TYR A 1002 4.50 -19.71 -9.07
C TYR A 1002 4.09 -19.70 -10.56
N PRO A 1003 3.74 -20.86 -11.15
CA PRO A 1003 3.41 -20.98 -12.58
C PRO A 1003 2.32 -20.02 -13.09
N ASN A 1004 1.38 -19.60 -12.22
CA ASN A 1004 0.26 -18.73 -12.59
C ASN A 1004 0.47 -17.26 -12.14
N SER A 1005 1.70 -16.87 -11.78
CA SER A 1005 2.00 -15.51 -11.34
C SER A 1005 2.09 -14.55 -12.54
N ASN A 1006 1.36 -13.42 -12.48
CA ASN A 1006 1.44 -12.35 -13.49
C ASN A 1006 2.69 -11.46 -13.31
N THR A 1007 3.42 -11.63 -12.21
CA THR A 1007 4.74 -11.05 -11.95
C THR A 1007 5.82 -12.14 -12.01
N GLY A 1008 5.60 -13.21 -12.79
CA GLY A 1008 6.53 -14.34 -12.86
C GLY A 1008 7.82 -14.07 -13.63
N VAL A 1009 7.83 -13.08 -14.51
CA VAL A 1009 9.01 -12.71 -15.30
C VAL A 1009 9.22 -11.21 -15.23
N PHE A 1010 10.42 -10.79 -14.83
CA PHE A 1010 10.82 -9.40 -14.90
C PHE A 1010 11.21 -9.05 -16.33
N LYS A 1011 10.61 -7.99 -16.86
CA LYS A 1011 11.03 -7.34 -18.11
C LYS A 1011 11.23 -5.87 -17.77
N ALA A 1012 12.45 -5.37 -17.98
CA ALA A 1012 12.74 -3.96 -17.83
C ALA A 1012 11.88 -3.15 -18.81
N ASP A 1013 11.47 -1.96 -18.38
CA ASP A 1013 10.89 -0.96 -19.26
C ASP A 1013 11.98 -0.38 -20.19
N THR A 1014 11.62 0.58 -21.04
CA THR A 1014 12.52 1.23 -22.00
C THR A 1014 12.35 2.74 -21.94
N GLY A 1015 13.35 3.50 -22.41
CA GLY A 1015 13.32 4.97 -22.40
C GLY A 1015 13.17 5.56 -20.99
N ASP A 1016 12.47 6.69 -20.87
CA ASP A 1016 12.33 7.49 -19.63
C ASP A 1016 11.94 6.67 -18.38
N LYS A 1017 11.19 5.57 -18.55
CA LYS A 1017 10.80 4.69 -17.44
C LYS A 1017 11.99 4.03 -16.73
N LEU A 1018 13.13 3.89 -17.40
CA LEU A 1018 14.36 3.37 -16.79
C LEU A 1018 15.00 4.36 -15.81
N TYR A 1019 14.70 5.65 -15.94
CA TYR A 1019 15.41 6.73 -15.24
C TYR A 1019 14.54 7.54 -14.29
N ARG A 1020 13.32 7.09 -14.01
CA ARG A 1020 12.50 7.70 -12.95
C ARG A 1020 13.16 7.53 -11.58
N ARG A 1021 12.80 8.43 -10.68
CA ARG A 1021 13.21 8.40 -9.28
C ARG A 1021 12.97 7.04 -8.65
N SER A 1022 13.88 6.59 -7.80
CA SER A 1022 13.88 5.26 -7.19
C SER A 1022 12.60 4.94 -6.40
N LEU A 1023 11.93 5.97 -5.86
CA LEU A 1023 10.62 5.88 -5.21
C LEU A 1023 9.54 5.21 -6.08
N TYR A 1024 9.63 5.39 -7.41
CA TYR A 1024 8.67 4.85 -8.39
C TYR A 1024 9.06 3.47 -8.93
N THR A 1025 10.17 2.90 -8.45
CA THR A 1025 10.58 1.56 -8.86
C THR A 1025 9.61 0.52 -8.29
N MET A 1026 9.16 -0.38 -9.16
CA MET A 1026 8.29 -1.50 -8.83
C MET A 1026 8.87 -2.33 -7.68
N TRP A 1027 8.13 -2.42 -6.59
CA TRP A 1027 8.49 -3.20 -5.42
C TRP A 1027 7.72 -4.52 -5.39
N LYS A 1028 8.37 -5.60 -5.83
CA LYS A 1028 7.85 -6.95 -5.67
C LYS A 1028 8.26 -7.51 -4.30
N ARG A 1029 7.30 -7.80 -3.44
CA ARG A 1029 7.53 -8.14 -2.04
C ARG A 1029 8.46 -9.36 -1.87
N THR A 1030 8.27 -10.43 -2.64
CA THR A 1030 9.11 -11.64 -2.53
C THR A 1030 10.41 -11.57 -3.35
N SER A 1031 10.64 -10.50 -4.12
CA SER A 1031 11.88 -10.27 -4.87
C SER A 1031 12.07 -8.78 -5.16
N PRO A 1032 12.44 -7.98 -4.13
CA PRO A 1032 12.64 -6.55 -4.28
C PRO A 1032 13.81 -6.20 -5.23
N PRO A 1033 13.95 -4.93 -5.64
CA PRO A 1033 15.04 -4.51 -6.52
C PRO A 1033 16.42 -4.88 -5.96
N PRO A 1034 17.20 -5.76 -6.63
CA PRO A 1034 18.38 -6.40 -6.04
C PRO A 1034 19.51 -5.41 -5.74
N ALA A 1035 19.71 -4.41 -6.60
CA ALA A 1035 20.70 -3.36 -6.35
C ALA A 1035 20.36 -2.57 -5.07
N MET A 1036 19.08 -2.28 -4.82
CA MET A 1036 18.67 -1.58 -3.62
C MET A 1036 18.81 -2.44 -2.36
N MET A 1037 18.50 -3.75 -2.45
CA MET A 1037 18.71 -4.70 -1.35
C MET A 1037 20.19 -4.80 -0.94
N ILE A 1038 21.14 -4.76 -1.89
CA ILE A 1038 22.58 -4.74 -1.58
C ILE A 1038 22.97 -3.49 -0.78
N PHE A 1039 22.23 -2.39 -0.96
CA PHE A 1039 22.37 -1.14 -0.20
C PHE A 1039 21.38 -1.04 0.97
N ASP A 1040 20.98 -2.18 1.53
CA ASP A 1040 20.18 -2.34 2.75
C ASP A 1040 18.76 -1.73 2.68
N ALA A 1041 18.18 -1.63 1.48
CA ALA A 1041 16.77 -1.22 1.37
C ALA A 1041 15.83 -2.29 1.99
N PRO A 1042 14.79 -1.93 2.76
CA PRO A 1042 13.94 -2.91 3.43
C PRO A 1042 13.04 -3.69 2.46
N ASP A 1043 12.88 -5.00 2.63
CA ASP A 1043 12.05 -5.87 1.75
C ASP A 1043 10.55 -5.52 1.70
N ARG A 1044 10.08 -4.75 2.69
CA ARG A 1044 8.69 -4.33 2.93
C ARG A 1044 7.73 -5.48 3.22
N GLU A 1045 8.20 -6.66 3.64
CA GLU A 1045 7.34 -7.76 4.13
C GLU A 1045 6.73 -7.42 5.49
N HIS A 1046 7.49 -6.73 6.34
CA HIS A 1046 7.11 -6.31 7.69
C HIS A 1046 7.25 -4.79 7.85
N CYS A 1047 6.60 -4.25 8.88
CA CYS A 1047 6.73 -2.83 9.25
C CYS A 1047 8.20 -2.53 9.61
N ARG A 1048 8.80 -1.53 8.96
CA ARG A 1048 10.19 -1.14 9.20
C ARG A 1048 10.29 0.35 9.47
N VAL A 1049 10.66 0.70 10.70
CA VAL A 1049 10.86 2.09 11.16
C VAL A 1049 12.34 2.46 11.35
N ARG A 1050 13.22 1.47 11.20
CA ARG A 1050 14.67 1.60 11.21
C ARG A 1050 15.26 0.94 9.98
N ARG A 1051 16.12 1.66 9.27
CA ARG A 1051 16.90 1.12 8.16
C ARG A 1051 18.27 0.69 8.65
N GLU A 1052 18.66 -0.54 8.34
CA GLU A 1052 20.01 -1.02 8.60
C GLU A 1052 21.00 -0.34 7.65
N ARG A 1053 22.25 -0.20 8.09
CA ARG A 1053 23.33 0.35 7.26
C ARG A 1053 24.59 -0.49 7.42
N THR A 1054 24.93 -1.20 6.35
CA THR A 1054 26.16 -1.97 6.21
C THR A 1054 27.06 -1.34 5.14
N ASN A 1055 28.37 -1.59 5.27
CA ASN A 1055 29.36 -1.25 4.25
C ASN A 1055 30.04 -2.55 3.83
N THR A 1056 29.73 -3.04 2.63
CA THR A 1056 30.25 -4.32 2.12
C THR A 1056 30.98 -4.16 0.80
N PRO A 1057 31.98 -5.01 0.48
CA PRO A 1057 32.64 -4.96 -0.82
C PRO A 1057 31.70 -5.17 -2.02
N LEU A 1058 30.57 -5.87 -1.82
CA LEU A 1058 29.57 -6.10 -2.87
C LEU A 1058 28.92 -4.78 -3.34
N GLN A 1059 28.73 -3.83 -2.44
CA GLN A 1059 28.17 -2.52 -2.77
C GLN A 1059 29.06 -1.76 -3.77
N ALA A 1060 30.39 -1.79 -3.57
CA ALA A 1060 31.34 -1.20 -4.52
C ALA A 1060 31.30 -1.90 -5.89
N LEU A 1061 31.08 -3.22 -5.93
CA LEU A 1061 30.93 -3.97 -7.17
C LEU A 1061 29.65 -3.60 -7.93
N VAL A 1062 28.54 -3.31 -7.23
CA VAL A 1062 27.31 -2.82 -7.86
C VAL A 1062 27.56 -1.49 -8.56
N LEU A 1063 28.16 -0.51 -7.88
CA LEU A 1063 28.46 0.80 -8.46
C LEU A 1063 29.41 0.74 -9.67
N MET A 1064 30.32 -0.25 -9.71
CA MET A 1064 31.23 -0.44 -10.85
C MET A 1064 30.59 -1.13 -12.05
N ASN A 1065 29.64 -2.05 -11.84
CA ASN A 1065 29.25 -3.01 -12.87
C ASN A 1065 27.77 -3.02 -13.24
N ASP A 1066 26.89 -2.50 -12.39
CA ASP A 1066 25.46 -2.47 -12.72
C ASP A 1066 25.22 -1.51 -13.90
N PRO A 1067 24.47 -1.93 -14.94
CA PRO A 1067 24.23 -1.13 -16.13
C PRO A 1067 23.75 0.30 -15.83
N GLN A 1068 22.97 0.49 -14.76
CA GLN A 1068 22.47 1.80 -14.38
C GLN A 1068 23.62 2.77 -14.04
N PHE A 1069 24.63 2.32 -13.30
CA PHE A 1069 25.75 3.16 -12.88
C PHE A 1069 26.80 3.34 -13.98
N VAL A 1070 27.03 2.31 -14.80
CA VAL A 1070 27.92 2.42 -15.97
C VAL A 1070 27.35 3.41 -16.99
N GLU A 1071 26.05 3.34 -17.27
CA GLU A 1071 25.37 4.28 -18.16
C GLU A 1071 25.34 5.69 -17.58
N ALA A 1072 25.03 5.86 -16.29
CA ALA A 1072 25.09 7.17 -15.62
C ALA A 1072 26.51 7.77 -15.64
N ALA A 1073 27.54 6.95 -15.46
CA ALA A 1073 28.93 7.39 -15.57
C ALA A 1073 29.27 7.87 -17.00
N ARG A 1074 28.78 7.18 -18.04
CA ARG A 1074 28.94 7.60 -19.44
C ARG A 1074 28.28 8.95 -19.70
N HIS A 1075 27.07 9.16 -19.20
CA HIS A 1075 26.36 10.44 -19.34
C HIS A 1075 27.02 11.57 -18.55
N LEU A 1076 27.52 11.31 -17.33
CA LEU A 1076 28.30 12.31 -16.60
C LEU A 1076 29.60 12.68 -17.35
N ALA A 1077 30.26 11.71 -17.98
CA ALA A 1077 31.42 11.96 -18.83
C ALA A 1077 31.06 12.85 -20.03
N GLN A 1078 29.94 12.59 -20.72
CA GLN A 1078 29.45 13.44 -21.82
C GLN A 1078 29.19 14.88 -21.35
N VAL A 1079 28.50 15.06 -20.22
CA VAL A 1079 28.27 16.39 -19.61
C VAL A 1079 29.58 17.12 -19.39
N VAL A 1080 30.60 16.45 -18.85
CA VAL A 1080 31.93 17.04 -18.58
C VAL A 1080 32.70 17.33 -19.87
N MET A 1081 32.60 16.48 -20.89
CA MET A 1081 33.31 16.66 -22.15
C MET A 1081 32.73 17.81 -23.00
N HIS A 1082 31.41 18.00 -22.95
CA HIS A 1082 30.69 19.11 -23.62
C HIS A 1082 30.78 20.44 -22.88
N THR A 1083 31.10 20.43 -21.60
CA THR A 1083 31.29 21.67 -20.83
C THR A 1083 32.70 22.22 -21.09
N GLU A 1084 32.79 23.48 -21.53
CA GLU A 1084 34.08 24.17 -21.64
C GLU A 1084 34.75 24.29 -20.26
N SER A 1085 35.95 23.74 -20.12
CA SER A 1085 36.74 23.81 -18.88
C SER A 1085 38.22 23.61 -19.17
N ASP A 1086 39.07 24.43 -18.53
CA ASP A 1086 40.52 24.26 -18.53
C ASP A 1086 40.98 23.08 -17.66
N ASP A 1087 40.10 22.55 -16.80
CA ASP A 1087 40.35 21.39 -15.94
C ASP A 1087 39.11 20.52 -15.79
N ARG A 1088 39.02 19.48 -16.62
CA ARG A 1088 37.91 18.51 -16.59
C ARG A 1088 37.93 17.61 -15.34
N PHE A 1089 39.09 17.35 -14.74
CA PHE A 1089 39.18 16.57 -13.50
C PHE A 1089 38.59 17.34 -12.33
N ALA A 1090 38.87 18.63 -12.23
CA ALA A 1090 38.26 19.50 -11.25
C ALA A 1090 36.75 19.63 -11.48
N LEU A 1091 36.32 19.74 -12.74
CA LEU A 1091 34.90 19.84 -13.10
C LEU A 1091 34.10 18.60 -12.68
N ILE A 1092 34.54 17.39 -13.08
CA ILE A 1092 33.81 16.15 -12.76
C ILE A 1092 33.74 15.91 -11.25
N TYR A 1093 34.85 16.16 -10.55
CA TYR A 1093 34.92 15.99 -9.11
C TYR A 1093 34.03 17.01 -8.39
N THR A 1094 34.03 18.27 -8.83
CA THR A 1094 33.17 19.33 -8.25
C THR A 1094 31.69 19.05 -8.50
N LYS A 1095 31.31 18.56 -9.70
CA LYS A 1095 29.93 18.13 -9.95
C LYS A 1095 29.51 17.01 -9.01
N ALA A 1096 30.35 16.00 -8.82
CA ALA A 1096 30.01 14.86 -7.96
C ALA A 1096 30.02 15.19 -6.45
N MET A 1097 31.00 15.98 -5.99
CA MET A 1097 31.29 16.20 -4.57
C MET A 1097 30.88 17.58 -4.04
N GLY A 1098 30.52 18.53 -4.91
CA GLY A 1098 30.20 19.91 -4.56
C GLY A 1098 31.41 20.80 -4.24
N LYS A 1099 32.64 20.30 -4.39
CA LYS A 1099 33.90 21.03 -4.15
C LYS A 1099 35.04 20.49 -5.01
N ALA A 1100 36.09 21.30 -5.19
CA ALA A 1100 37.27 20.91 -5.96
C ALA A 1100 38.05 19.74 -5.33
N PRO A 1101 38.75 18.91 -6.14
CA PRO A 1101 39.59 17.84 -5.64
C PRO A 1101 40.83 18.40 -4.93
N SER A 1102 41.36 17.65 -3.95
CA SER A 1102 42.71 17.92 -3.45
C SER A 1102 43.76 17.55 -4.49
N ASP A 1103 44.97 18.11 -4.39
CA ASP A 1103 46.08 17.78 -5.30
C ASP A 1103 46.34 16.27 -5.39
N LYS A 1104 46.21 15.56 -4.26
CA LYS A 1104 46.32 14.10 -4.20
C LYS A 1104 45.21 13.40 -4.98
N ALA A 1105 43.96 13.83 -4.78
CA ALA A 1105 42.82 13.24 -5.50
C ALA A 1105 42.92 13.50 -7.01
N ARG A 1106 43.26 14.73 -7.40
CA ARG A 1106 43.48 15.12 -8.80
C ARG A 1106 44.58 14.28 -9.45
N GLY A 1107 45.74 14.12 -8.80
CA GLY A 1107 46.83 13.29 -9.31
C GLY A 1107 46.42 11.82 -9.53
N VAL A 1108 45.61 11.25 -8.63
CA VAL A 1108 45.10 9.88 -8.81
C VAL A 1108 44.15 9.76 -10.01
N LEU A 1109 43.28 10.76 -10.23
CA LEU A 1109 42.39 10.77 -11.39
C LEU A 1109 43.18 10.89 -12.71
N GLU A 1110 44.20 11.75 -12.74
CA GLU A 1110 45.07 11.95 -13.90
C GLU A 1110 45.89 10.69 -14.22
N ASP A 1111 46.49 10.06 -13.21
CA ASP A 1111 47.22 8.79 -13.37
C ASP A 1111 46.29 7.68 -13.90
N THR A 1112 45.07 7.59 -13.36
CA THR A 1112 44.07 6.61 -13.80
C THR A 1112 43.63 6.88 -15.24
N PHE A 1113 43.41 8.15 -15.59
CA PHE A 1113 43.02 8.56 -16.94
C PHE A 1113 44.09 8.16 -17.96
N ASN A 1114 45.35 8.49 -17.70
CA ASN A 1114 46.45 8.19 -18.61
C ASN A 1114 46.61 6.68 -18.85
N GLN A 1115 46.41 5.86 -17.81
CA GLN A 1115 46.45 4.40 -17.92
C GLN A 1115 45.29 3.85 -18.75
N LEU A 1116 44.06 4.28 -18.47
CA LEU A 1116 42.86 3.82 -19.18
C LEU A 1116 42.84 4.29 -20.62
N HIS A 1117 43.29 5.52 -20.89
CA HIS A 1117 43.41 6.08 -22.23
C HIS A 1117 44.34 5.23 -23.08
N ALA A 1118 45.53 4.88 -22.56
CA ALA A 1118 46.46 3.99 -23.25
C ALA A 1118 45.84 2.62 -23.56
N ILE A 1119 45.08 2.03 -22.61
CA ILE A 1119 44.39 0.76 -22.82
C ILE A 1119 43.34 0.86 -23.94
N TYR A 1120 42.51 1.90 -23.94
CA TYR A 1120 41.47 2.07 -24.94
C TYR A 1120 42.01 2.50 -26.31
N GLN A 1121 43.17 3.18 -26.35
CA GLN A 1121 43.90 3.42 -27.60
C GLN A 1121 44.43 2.11 -28.21
N GLU A 1122 44.92 1.18 -27.38
CA GLU A 1122 45.39 -0.14 -27.83
C GLU A 1122 44.24 -1.09 -28.21
N ASP A 1123 43.08 -1.00 -27.54
CA ASP A 1123 41.87 -1.79 -27.84
C ASP A 1123 40.60 -0.92 -27.94
N PRO A 1124 40.37 -0.23 -29.08
CA PRO A 1124 39.18 0.59 -29.29
C PRO A 1124 37.86 -0.20 -29.28
N GLU A 1125 37.91 -1.52 -29.51
CA GLU A 1125 36.70 -2.35 -29.45
C GLU A 1125 36.24 -2.55 -28.00
N SER A 1126 37.16 -2.61 -27.03
CA SER A 1126 36.80 -2.59 -25.61
C SER A 1126 36.13 -1.28 -25.19
N ALA A 1127 36.56 -0.14 -25.75
CA ALA A 1127 35.93 1.17 -25.53
C ALA A 1127 34.47 1.16 -26.02
N LYS A 1128 34.23 0.69 -27.25
CA LYS A 1128 32.87 0.57 -27.81
C LYS A 1128 31.98 -0.36 -26.99
N LYS A 1129 32.52 -1.47 -26.48
CA LYS A 1129 31.76 -2.40 -25.62
C LYS A 1129 31.33 -1.75 -24.31
N LEU A 1130 32.20 -0.98 -23.66
CA LEU A 1130 31.85 -0.21 -22.47
C LEU A 1130 30.76 0.81 -22.79
N LEU A 1131 30.95 1.57 -23.87
CA LEU A 1131 30.00 2.61 -24.26
C LEU A 1131 28.65 2.05 -24.69
N ALA A 1132 28.56 0.80 -25.12
CA ALA A 1132 27.29 0.15 -25.49
C ALA A 1132 26.47 -0.33 -24.27
N VAL A 1133 26.93 -0.15 -23.03
CA VAL A 1133 26.16 -0.51 -21.84
C VAL A 1133 25.08 0.53 -21.56
N GLY A 1134 23.83 0.06 -21.45
CA GLY A 1134 22.65 0.91 -21.25
C GLY A 1134 21.67 0.86 -22.44
N ASP A 1135 20.56 1.58 -22.33
CA ASP A 1135 19.50 1.68 -23.36
C ASP A 1135 19.66 2.96 -24.17
N SER A 1136 20.22 4.02 -23.55
CA SER A 1136 20.43 5.29 -24.23
C SER A 1136 21.55 5.21 -25.28
N PRO A 1137 21.38 5.92 -26.42
CA PRO A 1137 22.34 5.89 -27.51
C PRO A 1137 23.70 6.49 -27.10
N VAL A 1138 24.77 6.01 -27.74
CA VAL A 1138 26.11 6.59 -27.59
C VAL A 1138 26.14 7.94 -28.32
N ASP A 1139 26.78 8.95 -27.73
CA ASP A 1139 27.04 10.21 -28.40
C ASP A 1139 28.14 10.04 -29.45
N GLU A 1140 27.74 10.05 -30.72
CA GLU A 1140 28.63 9.87 -31.88
C GLU A 1140 29.49 11.12 -32.18
N THR A 1141 29.26 12.25 -31.50
CA THR A 1141 30.05 13.48 -31.69
C THR A 1141 31.37 13.49 -30.93
N LEU A 1142 31.55 12.57 -29.98
CA LEU A 1142 32.74 12.44 -29.14
C LEU A 1142 33.61 11.27 -29.62
N ASP A 1143 34.93 11.39 -29.44
CA ASP A 1143 35.84 10.28 -29.70
C ASP A 1143 35.56 9.10 -28.76
N PRO A 1144 35.36 7.87 -29.26
CA PRO A 1144 35.01 6.72 -28.42
C PRO A 1144 36.06 6.36 -27.36
N VAL A 1145 37.36 6.58 -27.64
CA VAL A 1145 38.44 6.29 -26.70
C VAL A 1145 38.44 7.31 -25.57
N ASP A 1146 38.33 8.59 -25.91
CA ASP A 1146 38.23 9.66 -24.92
C ASP A 1146 36.97 9.50 -24.05
N LEU A 1147 35.81 9.23 -24.67
CA LEU A 1147 34.56 9.04 -23.96
C LEU A 1147 34.58 7.82 -23.05
N ALA A 1148 35.14 6.68 -23.49
CA ALA A 1148 35.28 5.50 -22.65
C ALA A 1148 36.22 5.76 -21.45
N THR A 1149 37.31 6.49 -21.68
CA THR A 1149 38.24 6.88 -20.61
C THR A 1149 37.55 7.76 -19.57
N TRP A 1150 36.86 8.82 -19.99
CA TRP A 1150 36.11 9.70 -19.08
C TRP A 1150 34.95 8.98 -18.40
N THR A 1151 34.30 8.02 -19.06
CA THR A 1151 33.27 7.15 -18.47
C THR A 1151 33.82 6.40 -17.26
N MET A 1152 35.03 5.86 -17.36
CA MET A 1152 35.67 5.15 -16.24
C MET A 1152 36.15 6.10 -15.14
N ILE A 1153 36.56 7.33 -15.47
CA ILE A 1153 36.85 8.37 -14.45
C ILE A 1153 35.57 8.74 -13.70
N ALA A 1154 34.45 8.94 -14.40
CA ALA A 1154 33.15 9.16 -13.79
C ALA A 1154 32.75 8.00 -12.88
N ASN A 1155 32.94 6.76 -13.34
CA ASN A 1155 32.67 5.56 -12.55
C ASN A 1155 33.53 5.49 -11.28
N GLN A 1156 34.83 5.79 -11.39
CA GLN A 1156 35.74 5.85 -10.25
C GLN A 1156 35.29 6.89 -9.21
N VAL A 1157 34.85 8.07 -9.66
CA VAL A 1157 34.33 9.14 -8.79
C VAL A 1157 33.03 8.71 -8.10
N MET A 1158 32.10 8.08 -8.83
CA MET A 1158 30.84 7.55 -8.27
C MET A 1158 31.07 6.38 -7.30
N ASN A 1159 32.20 5.68 -7.36
CA ASN A 1159 32.55 4.59 -6.46
C ASN A 1159 33.20 5.04 -5.14
N MET A 1160 33.47 6.34 -4.96
CA MET A 1160 34.15 6.84 -3.77
C MET A 1160 33.27 6.77 -2.53
N ASP A 1161 33.88 6.52 -1.37
CA ASP A 1161 33.21 6.61 -0.06
C ASP A 1161 32.52 7.98 0.13
N ALA A 1162 33.18 9.08 -0.26
CA ALA A 1162 32.59 10.43 -0.19
C ALA A 1162 31.36 10.63 -1.09
N PHE A 1163 31.21 9.85 -2.17
CA PHE A 1163 30.05 9.92 -3.06
C PHE A 1163 28.81 9.29 -2.40
N ILE A 1164 29.01 8.16 -1.72
CA ILE A 1164 27.93 7.41 -1.06
C ILE A 1164 27.68 7.82 0.40
N ASN A 1165 28.35 8.84 0.90
CA ASN A 1165 28.18 9.36 2.26
C ASN A 1165 27.76 10.84 2.26
N LYS A 1166 27.13 11.22 3.37
CA LYS A 1166 26.59 12.56 3.62
C LYS A 1166 27.59 13.73 3.56
N ASN A 1167 28.87 13.50 3.86
CA ASN A 1167 29.88 14.56 4.08
C ASN A 1167 31.23 14.26 3.46
#